data_AF-A0A975XY23-F1
#
_entry.id   AF-A0A975XY23-F1
#
_cell.length_a   1.000
_cell.length_b   1.000
_cell.length_c   1.000
_cell.angle_alpha   90.00
_cell.angle_beta   90.00
_cell.angle_gamma   90.00
#
_symmetry.space_group_name_H-M   'P 1'
#
loop_
_entity.id
_entity.type
_entity.pdbx_description
1 polymer ?
#
loop_
_entity_poly.entity_id
_entity_poly.type
_entity_poly.pdbx_seq_one_letter_code
_entity_poly.pdbx_strand_id
1 'polypeptide(L)'
;MSLVEAKDGEFTYAFKDMNANGKLDAFEDWRLGASERAADLAPQLSKEQQAGLMLFSSHERAPGDGLTDAQKDYLQSSHLRNVLNAGPSDTKQNVQWVNEMQAFVETLAGEGTPYVPVNYSSDPRSDASHTGLFTQSGEISKWPSSLGLAATFKPETVLEFGQMASAEYKALGISTALSPQIDLASEPRWLRNAGTFGEDSKMAGAMAKAYVEGFQGTFDESGQSIGWGADSVNAMIKHWPGDGAGEGGRESHTNAGKFAVFPGKNQQEHMSVFKEAIGAGAVMTDYSVILDGEGGSLYDDGIVATSYGAKRLSMLRDDNKYEGVICTDWGVTKALSDSADLPFGMAYGAEKMSPVERRFVILKNGTDMFGGDNDAKPVLEAYAMWDAAHAKGEVPVDAKTRWAQSAARVLTMEFNADAFDDPYLVLEDSQAEVGSQDKVDAGVEAQLNSVVTLKNNGVIKLDEKADFSDKVVYVPHTFDRGWDGVFGKAEVTEGLSVNEDVLKKYFKEVVTDSVTDNADGTFTYKAPDLAKVDMVLVGLNSPNNGNAFTKAGWNQKDNTWYPLTLQYKPYTADGANVRKTSIGGDTKEDGSKENRSYFGATSKISNAADLEAFERAVEAVKASGKDIPVLTLLRANNPVIPAEFEAASDAIVVGFGTADEALVRIALGLHESNGRLPMQFPKDMDTVEANKEDVPKDVTPYKDSAGNTYDYGFGLHADGKPITD
;
A
#
# COMPACT_ATOMS: atom_id res chain seq x y z
N MET A 1 36.95 -6.71 -9.27
CA MET A 1 37.14 -5.75 -10.37
C MET A 1 38.50 -5.08 -10.24
N SER A 2 39.07 -4.59 -11.35
CA SER A 2 40.32 -3.82 -11.33
C SER A 2 40.03 -2.34 -11.00
N LEU A 3 41.06 -1.54 -10.72
CA LEU A 3 40.90 -0.10 -10.53
C LEU A 3 41.54 0.65 -11.71
N VAL A 4 40.87 1.71 -12.15
CA VAL A 4 41.40 2.69 -13.10
C VAL A 4 41.60 4.01 -12.38
N GLU A 5 42.71 4.71 -12.66
CA GLU A 5 43.01 6.00 -12.04
C GLU A 5 42.80 7.15 -13.04
N ALA A 6 42.22 8.26 -12.58
CA ALA A 6 42.17 9.51 -13.33
C ALA A 6 42.65 10.69 -12.49
N LYS A 7 43.32 11.65 -13.15
CA LYS A 7 43.79 12.88 -12.50
C LYS A 7 42.85 14.03 -12.80
N ASP A 8 42.53 14.81 -11.76
CA ASP A 8 41.80 16.06 -11.88
C ASP A 8 42.41 17.10 -10.93
N GLY A 9 43.10 18.07 -11.52
CA GLY A 9 44.00 18.98 -10.82
C GLY A 9 45.12 18.24 -10.10
N GLU A 10 45.22 18.47 -8.79
CA GLU A 10 46.22 17.86 -7.89
C GLU A 10 45.75 16.51 -7.33
N PHE A 11 44.51 16.09 -7.59
CA PHE A 11 43.93 14.87 -7.05
C PHE A 11 44.04 13.71 -8.05
N THR A 12 44.34 12.52 -7.53
CA THR A 12 44.19 11.25 -8.26
C THR A 12 43.01 10.51 -7.66
N TYR A 13 42.00 10.22 -8.48
CA TYR A 13 40.82 9.45 -8.12
C TYR A 13 40.93 8.03 -8.67
N ALA A 14 40.33 7.07 -7.95
CA ALA A 14 40.23 5.68 -8.36
C ALA A 14 38.77 5.31 -8.67
N PHE A 15 38.59 4.49 -9.70
CA PHE A 15 37.29 4.05 -10.21
C PHE A 15 37.30 2.54 -10.40
N LYS A 16 36.17 1.87 -10.16
CA LYS A 16 36.00 0.44 -10.42
C LYS A 16 35.93 0.24 -11.94
N ASP A 17 36.79 -0.60 -12.50
CA ASP A 17 36.70 -1.09 -13.88
C ASP A 17 35.61 -2.17 -13.94
N MET A 18 34.39 -1.71 -14.14
CA MET A 18 33.15 -2.48 -14.05
C MET A 18 32.88 -3.32 -15.30
N ASN A 19 33.53 -3.01 -16.44
CA ASN A 19 33.44 -3.83 -17.66
C ASN A 19 34.77 -4.53 -18.04
N ALA A 20 35.79 -4.43 -17.18
CA ALA A 20 37.11 -5.05 -17.31
C ALA A 20 37.88 -4.66 -18.58
N ASN A 21 37.69 -3.44 -19.08
CA ASN A 21 38.33 -2.97 -20.31
C ASN A 21 39.62 -2.14 -20.07
N GLY A 22 39.94 -1.84 -18.79
CA GLY A 22 41.14 -1.11 -18.38
C GLY A 22 41.14 0.38 -18.70
N LYS A 23 39.98 0.99 -18.98
CA LYS A 23 39.78 2.42 -19.23
C LYS A 23 38.68 2.92 -18.30
N LEU A 24 38.70 4.22 -18.01
CA LEU A 24 37.61 4.88 -17.31
C LEU A 24 36.52 5.23 -18.33
N ASP A 25 35.42 4.48 -18.32
CA ASP A 25 34.21 4.82 -19.10
C ASP A 25 33.32 5.80 -18.33
N ALA A 26 32.42 6.48 -19.03
CA ALA A 26 31.60 7.53 -18.40
C ALA A 26 30.69 6.94 -17.31
N PHE A 27 30.15 5.74 -17.50
CA PHE A 27 29.31 5.10 -16.48
C PHE A 27 30.06 4.72 -15.20
N GLU A 28 31.38 4.58 -15.25
CA GLU A 28 32.22 4.27 -14.09
C GLU A 28 32.62 5.53 -13.31
N ASP A 29 32.51 6.70 -13.94
CA ASP A 29 32.87 7.98 -13.34
C ASP A 29 31.74 8.51 -12.45
N TRP A 30 31.82 8.23 -11.14
CA TRP A 30 30.87 8.67 -10.13
C TRP A 30 30.73 10.21 -10.00
N ARG A 31 31.57 10.98 -10.70
CA ARG A 31 31.44 12.45 -10.77
C ARG A 31 30.39 12.90 -11.79
N LEU A 32 29.97 12.01 -12.70
CA LEU A 32 28.95 12.29 -13.70
C LEU A 32 27.56 11.98 -13.17
N GLY A 33 26.56 12.68 -13.72
CA GLY A 33 25.16 12.50 -13.29
C GLY A 33 24.60 11.14 -13.71
N ALA A 34 23.62 10.63 -12.95
CA ALA A 34 23.00 9.33 -13.16
C ALA A 34 22.53 9.09 -14.60
N SER A 35 21.85 10.06 -15.23
CA SER A 35 21.36 9.92 -16.61
C SER A 35 22.49 9.85 -17.64
N GLU A 36 23.61 10.53 -17.41
CA GLU A 36 24.79 10.47 -18.29
C GLU A 36 25.45 9.09 -18.19
N ARG A 37 25.65 8.60 -16.96
CA ARG A 37 26.18 7.27 -16.68
C ARG A 37 25.29 6.17 -17.27
N ALA A 38 23.97 6.28 -17.09
CA ALA A 38 23.00 5.34 -17.64
C ALA A 38 22.98 5.33 -19.19
N ALA A 39 23.09 6.51 -19.82
CA ALA A 39 23.14 6.62 -21.27
C ALA A 39 24.41 5.98 -21.87
N ASP A 40 25.52 5.99 -21.13
CA ASP A 40 26.76 5.33 -21.52
C ASP A 40 26.70 3.81 -21.32
N LEU A 41 26.20 3.32 -20.18
CA LEU A 41 26.16 1.89 -19.87
C LEU A 41 25.09 1.12 -20.67
N ALA A 42 23.89 1.67 -20.81
CA ALA A 42 22.76 0.98 -21.43
C ALA A 42 23.08 0.33 -22.81
N PRO A 43 23.72 1.01 -23.78
CA PRO A 43 24.06 0.41 -25.06
C PRO A 43 25.24 -0.57 -25.02
N GLN A 44 26.02 -0.60 -23.94
CA GLN A 44 27.13 -1.54 -23.73
C GLN A 44 26.66 -2.90 -23.20
N LEU A 45 25.50 -2.94 -22.53
CA LEU A 45 24.89 -4.17 -22.04
C LEU A 45 24.44 -5.08 -23.19
N SER A 46 24.56 -6.40 -22.99
CA SER A 46 23.97 -7.38 -23.90
C SER A 46 22.43 -7.30 -23.88
N LYS A 47 21.76 -7.84 -24.90
CA LYS A 47 20.28 -7.90 -24.90
C LYS A 47 19.75 -8.74 -23.73
N GLU A 48 20.52 -9.73 -23.27
CA GLU A 48 20.21 -10.55 -22.11
C GLU A 48 20.30 -9.74 -20.81
N GLN A 49 21.35 -8.92 -20.63
CA GLN A 49 21.45 -8.00 -19.49
C GLN A 49 20.35 -6.93 -19.52
N GLN A 50 20.07 -6.35 -20.69
CA GLN A 50 18.98 -5.38 -20.85
C GLN A 50 17.61 -6.02 -20.56
N ALA A 51 17.37 -7.27 -20.96
CA ALA A 51 16.16 -7.99 -20.62
C ALA A 51 16.08 -8.29 -19.11
N GLY A 52 17.19 -8.64 -18.47
CA GLY A 52 17.28 -8.86 -17.03
C GLY A 52 16.94 -7.62 -16.19
N LEU A 53 17.31 -6.43 -16.65
CA LEU A 53 16.89 -5.15 -16.06
C LEU A 53 15.38 -4.91 -16.14
N MET A 54 14.69 -5.49 -17.12
CA MET A 54 13.22 -5.36 -17.26
C MET A 54 12.47 -6.31 -16.31
N LEU A 55 13.16 -7.23 -15.65
CA LEU A 55 12.55 -8.18 -14.73
C LEU A 55 12.48 -7.59 -13.32
N PHE A 56 11.35 -7.80 -12.66
CA PHE A 56 11.19 -7.63 -11.22
C PHE A 56 10.85 -8.99 -10.61
N SER A 57 11.63 -9.45 -9.62
CA SER A 57 11.47 -10.79 -9.08
C SER A 57 10.10 -11.05 -8.45
N SER A 58 9.78 -12.33 -8.27
CA SER A 58 8.83 -12.78 -7.26
C SER A 58 9.26 -12.34 -5.86
N HIS A 59 8.34 -12.41 -4.90
CA HIS A 59 8.59 -12.04 -3.51
C HIS A 59 9.61 -13.00 -2.86
N GLU A 60 10.76 -12.47 -2.45
CA GLU A 60 11.77 -13.19 -1.66
C GLU A 60 11.49 -13.00 -0.16
N ARG A 61 11.22 -14.08 0.57
CA ARG A 61 10.67 -14.00 1.95
C ARG A 61 11.62 -14.45 3.05
N ALA A 62 12.75 -15.05 2.70
CA ALA A 62 13.64 -15.72 3.66
C ALA A 62 15.09 -15.21 3.55
N PRO A 63 15.37 -13.91 3.82
CA PRO A 63 16.74 -13.40 3.81
C PRO A 63 17.65 -14.15 4.81
N GLY A 64 17.10 -14.72 5.89
CA GLY A 64 17.85 -15.53 6.85
C GLY A 64 18.46 -16.82 6.29
N ASP A 65 18.03 -17.28 5.11
CA ASP A 65 18.62 -18.43 4.43
C ASP A 65 19.91 -18.06 3.66
N GLY A 66 20.25 -16.77 3.58
CA GLY A 66 21.32 -16.27 2.72
C GLY A 66 21.00 -16.42 1.23
N LEU A 67 22.02 -16.27 0.38
CA LEU A 67 21.87 -16.40 -1.07
C LEU A 67 21.62 -17.86 -1.47
N THR A 68 20.41 -18.13 -1.95
CA THR A 68 19.97 -19.47 -2.35
C THR A 68 20.39 -19.83 -3.78
N ASP A 69 20.39 -21.12 -4.12
CA ASP A 69 20.72 -21.58 -5.49
C ASP A 69 19.67 -21.15 -6.52
N ALA A 70 18.39 -21.04 -6.15
CA ALA A 70 17.35 -20.51 -7.02
C ALA A 70 17.58 -19.03 -7.35
N GLN A 71 18.08 -18.27 -6.37
CA GLN A 71 18.43 -16.86 -6.56
C GLN A 71 19.68 -16.72 -7.45
N LYS A 72 20.71 -17.53 -7.22
CA LYS A 72 21.88 -17.59 -8.12
C LYS A 72 21.47 -17.88 -9.56
N ASP A 73 20.53 -18.81 -9.75
CA ASP A 73 20.05 -19.20 -11.07
C ASP A 73 19.43 -18.03 -11.82
N TYR A 74 18.49 -17.27 -11.23
CA TYR A 74 17.92 -16.12 -11.95
C TYR A 74 18.91 -14.94 -12.10
N LEU A 75 19.82 -14.73 -11.14
CA LEU A 75 20.81 -13.66 -11.19
C LEU A 75 21.82 -13.90 -12.32
N GLN A 76 22.15 -15.18 -12.58
CA GLN A 76 23.10 -15.59 -13.60
C GLN A 76 22.44 -15.83 -14.97
N SER A 77 21.36 -16.63 -15.02
CA SER A 77 20.75 -17.08 -16.28
C SER A 77 19.84 -16.04 -16.91
N SER A 78 19.12 -15.28 -16.09
CA SER A 78 18.17 -14.25 -16.55
C SER A 78 18.69 -12.83 -16.37
N HIS A 79 19.90 -12.67 -15.82
CA HIS A 79 20.50 -11.38 -15.51
C HIS A 79 19.59 -10.46 -14.70
N LEU A 80 18.65 -11.02 -13.91
CA LEU A 80 17.71 -10.23 -13.12
C LEU A 80 18.51 -9.37 -12.13
N ARG A 81 18.12 -8.11 -11.98
CA ARG A 81 18.74 -7.17 -11.03
C ARG A 81 17.77 -6.50 -10.07
N ASN A 82 16.46 -6.54 -10.32
CA ASN A 82 15.48 -5.95 -9.41
C ASN A 82 14.82 -7.03 -8.54
N VAL A 83 15.26 -7.14 -7.29
CA VAL A 83 14.86 -8.19 -6.35
C VAL A 83 13.91 -7.62 -5.28
N LEU A 84 12.71 -8.18 -5.20
CA LEU A 84 11.71 -7.81 -4.19
C LEU A 84 11.98 -8.53 -2.86
N ASN A 85 12.43 -7.78 -1.87
CA ASN A 85 12.55 -8.20 -0.49
C ASN A 85 11.19 -8.10 0.23
N ALA A 86 10.55 -9.25 0.42
CA ALA A 86 9.32 -9.43 1.18
C ALA A 86 9.56 -10.19 2.50
N GLY A 87 10.80 -10.21 2.98
CA GLY A 87 11.22 -10.81 4.25
C GLY A 87 11.12 -9.84 5.43
N PRO A 88 11.36 -10.33 6.66
CA PRO A 88 11.36 -9.52 7.87
C PRO A 88 12.43 -8.41 7.83
N SER A 89 12.24 -7.36 8.61
CA SER A 89 13.23 -6.26 8.77
C SER A 89 14.36 -6.60 9.75
N ASP A 90 14.77 -7.87 9.85
CA ASP A 90 15.92 -8.28 10.67
C ASP A 90 17.21 -7.80 10.01
N THR A 91 17.87 -6.83 10.63
CA THR A 91 19.07 -6.18 10.06
C THR A 91 20.18 -7.18 9.75
N LYS A 92 20.42 -8.17 10.62
CA LYS A 92 21.50 -9.13 10.43
C LYS A 92 21.23 -10.02 9.22
N GLN A 93 20.01 -10.52 9.10
CA GLN A 93 19.60 -11.37 7.97
C GLN A 93 19.68 -10.59 6.65
N ASN A 94 19.18 -9.35 6.63
CA ASN A 94 19.18 -8.53 5.42
C ASN A 94 20.61 -8.16 4.99
N VAL A 95 21.46 -7.69 5.92
CA VAL A 95 22.86 -7.34 5.61
C VAL A 95 23.63 -8.54 5.05
N GLN A 96 23.46 -9.72 5.65
CA GLN A 96 24.08 -10.94 5.13
C GLN A 96 23.61 -11.23 3.70
N TRP A 97 22.29 -11.27 3.49
CA TRP A 97 21.69 -11.64 2.21
C TRP A 97 22.04 -10.67 1.07
N VAL A 98 21.97 -9.36 1.35
CA VAL A 98 22.35 -8.29 0.42
C VAL A 98 23.81 -8.44 0.02
N ASN A 99 24.72 -8.54 1.00
CA ASN A 99 26.16 -8.62 0.71
C ASN A 99 26.54 -9.91 -0.04
N GLU A 100 25.91 -11.04 0.26
CA GLU A 100 26.14 -12.30 -0.45
C GLU A 100 25.68 -12.22 -1.92
N MET A 101 24.51 -11.62 -2.17
CA MET A 101 23.98 -11.38 -3.52
C MET A 101 24.85 -10.42 -4.34
N GLN A 102 25.25 -9.29 -3.75
CA GLN A 102 26.13 -8.32 -4.40
C GLN A 102 27.47 -8.96 -4.75
N ALA A 103 28.09 -9.67 -3.80
CA ALA A 103 29.33 -10.40 -4.04
C ALA A 103 29.18 -11.43 -5.17
N PHE A 104 28.04 -12.13 -5.24
CA PHE A 104 27.78 -13.07 -6.32
C PHE A 104 27.70 -12.39 -7.68
N VAL A 105 26.93 -11.30 -7.84
CA VAL A 105 26.80 -10.63 -9.15
C VAL A 105 28.10 -9.95 -9.61
N GLU A 106 28.97 -9.54 -8.69
CA GLU A 106 30.32 -9.07 -9.03
C GLU A 106 31.17 -10.16 -9.68
N THR A 107 31.01 -11.44 -9.29
CA THR A 107 31.75 -12.56 -9.91
C THR A 107 31.30 -12.86 -11.35
N LEU A 108 30.12 -12.36 -11.74
CA LEU A 108 29.57 -12.54 -13.08
C LEU A 108 30.08 -11.50 -14.08
N ALA A 109 30.66 -10.39 -13.59
CA ALA A 109 31.16 -9.31 -14.41
C ALA A 109 32.52 -9.66 -15.05
N GLY A 110 32.75 -9.12 -16.24
CA GLY A 110 34.01 -9.30 -16.97
C GLY A 110 33.97 -8.66 -18.35
N GLU A 111 35.01 -8.92 -19.15
CA GLU A 111 35.10 -8.39 -20.50
C GLU A 111 33.88 -8.85 -21.33
N GLY A 112 33.10 -7.89 -21.84
CA GLY A 112 31.87 -8.15 -22.59
C GLY A 112 30.61 -8.39 -21.75
N THR A 113 30.72 -8.39 -20.42
CA THR A 113 29.59 -8.46 -19.48
C THR A 113 29.81 -7.43 -18.37
N PRO A 114 29.41 -6.16 -18.59
CA PRO A 114 29.55 -5.12 -17.58
C PRO A 114 28.86 -5.48 -16.26
N TYR A 115 29.43 -5.05 -15.14
CA TYR A 115 28.83 -5.17 -13.82
C TYR A 115 27.57 -4.31 -13.73
N VAL A 116 26.53 -4.89 -13.11
CA VAL A 116 25.30 -4.20 -12.70
C VAL A 116 24.94 -4.75 -11.33
N PRO A 117 24.78 -3.90 -10.29
CA PRO A 117 24.45 -4.30 -8.93
C PRO A 117 23.02 -4.85 -8.84
N VAL A 118 22.70 -5.55 -7.75
CA VAL A 118 21.31 -5.88 -7.42
C VAL A 118 20.64 -4.64 -6.82
N ASN A 119 19.50 -4.26 -7.37
CA ASN A 119 18.55 -3.30 -6.81
C ASN A 119 17.53 -4.05 -5.95
N TYR A 120 17.48 -3.74 -4.66
CA TYR A 120 16.50 -4.33 -3.75
C TYR A 120 15.30 -3.42 -3.58
N SER A 121 14.11 -4.00 -3.61
CA SER A 121 12.87 -3.28 -3.34
C SER A 121 12.07 -3.86 -2.20
N SER A 122 11.11 -3.10 -1.72
CA SER A 122 10.17 -3.57 -0.71
C SER A 122 8.82 -2.87 -0.80
N ASP A 123 7.75 -3.62 -0.50
CA ASP A 123 6.49 -3.04 -0.02
C ASP A 123 6.70 -2.29 1.31
N PRO A 124 5.75 -1.43 1.75
CA PRO A 124 5.84 -0.69 3.01
C PRO A 124 6.14 -1.58 4.23
N ARG A 125 7.10 -1.17 5.07
CA ARG A 125 7.53 -1.93 6.26
C ARG A 125 7.16 -1.29 7.60
N SER A 126 6.78 -0.02 7.60
CA SER A 126 6.62 0.80 8.80
C SER A 126 5.19 0.87 9.34
N ASP A 127 4.24 0.09 8.82
CA ASP A 127 2.83 0.15 9.26
C ASP A 127 2.62 -0.39 10.69
N ALA A 128 1.98 0.42 11.55
CA ALA A 128 1.65 0.10 12.94
C ALA A 128 0.31 -0.64 13.13
N SER A 129 -0.50 -0.80 12.08
CA SER A 129 -1.88 -1.34 12.12
C SER A 129 -2.08 -2.70 12.82
N HIS A 130 -1.02 -3.51 12.93
CA HIS A 130 -1.05 -4.84 13.55
C HIS A 130 -0.31 -4.92 14.89
N THR A 131 -0.01 -3.76 15.50
CA THR A 131 0.74 -3.67 16.75
C THR A 131 -0.15 -3.25 17.91
N GLY A 132 0.03 -3.89 19.07
CA GLY A 132 -0.61 -3.44 20.30
C GLY A 132 0.12 -2.25 20.91
N LEU A 133 1.43 -2.41 21.07
CA LEU A 133 2.32 -1.49 21.77
C LEU A 133 3.10 -0.64 20.76
N PHE A 134 3.58 0.52 21.21
CA PHE A 134 4.59 1.24 20.46
C PHE A 134 5.87 0.41 20.29
N THR A 135 6.49 0.57 19.13
CA THR A 135 7.76 -0.06 18.77
C THR A 135 8.88 0.38 19.71
N GLN A 136 9.85 -0.50 19.89
CA GLN A 136 11.04 -0.24 20.70
C GLN A 136 12.26 0.01 19.82
N SER A 137 13.26 0.69 20.36
CA SER A 137 14.51 0.90 19.63
C SER A 137 15.19 -0.42 19.25
N GLY A 138 15.74 -0.47 18.03
CA GLY A 138 16.31 -1.67 17.41
C GLY A 138 15.32 -2.48 16.57
N GLU A 139 14.05 -2.08 16.52
CA GLU A 139 13.04 -2.59 15.58
C GLU A 139 12.69 -1.48 14.58
N ILE A 140 12.45 -1.84 13.31
CA ILE A 140 12.07 -0.87 12.29
C ILE A 140 10.94 0.03 12.78
N SER A 141 11.12 1.35 12.67
CA SER A 141 10.21 2.32 13.23
C SER A 141 8.78 2.13 12.68
N LYS A 142 7.78 2.25 13.56
CA LYS A 142 6.37 2.09 13.19
C LYS A 142 5.65 3.43 13.21
N TRP A 143 4.92 3.65 12.14
CA TRP A 143 4.20 4.86 11.78
C TRP A 143 2.76 4.50 11.48
N PRO A 144 1.84 5.50 11.48
CA PRO A 144 0.50 5.27 10.96
C PRO A 144 0.55 4.74 9.52
N SER A 145 -0.50 4.05 9.07
CA SER A 145 -0.65 3.78 7.64
C SER A 145 -0.70 5.09 6.84
N SER A 146 -0.61 5.05 5.51
CA SER A 146 -0.76 6.25 4.65
C SER A 146 -2.04 7.03 4.99
N LEU A 147 -3.13 6.32 5.29
CA LEU A 147 -4.40 6.93 5.66
C LEU A 147 -4.33 7.60 7.04
N GLY A 148 -3.57 7.04 7.99
CA GLY A 148 -3.27 7.68 9.27
C GLY A 148 -2.36 8.89 9.14
N LEU A 149 -1.35 8.82 8.27
CA LEU A 149 -0.54 10.00 7.94
C LEU A 149 -1.42 11.10 7.33
N ALA A 150 -2.37 10.75 6.45
CA ALA A 150 -3.34 11.69 5.92
C ALA A 150 -4.23 12.31 7.00
N ALA A 151 -4.58 11.55 8.06
CA ALA A 151 -5.36 12.05 9.19
C ALA A 151 -4.64 13.13 10.00
N THR A 152 -3.31 13.31 9.83
CA THR A 152 -2.57 14.43 10.43
C THR A 152 -2.82 15.76 9.70
N PHE A 153 -3.27 15.73 8.44
CA PHE A 153 -3.44 16.90 7.56
C PHE A 153 -2.15 17.73 7.39
N LYS A 154 -0.97 17.12 7.60
CA LYS A 154 0.35 17.75 7.53
C LYS A 154 1.28 17.00 6.57
N PRO A 155 1.47 17.50 5.34
CA PRO A 155 2.49 16.98 4.42
C PRO A 155 3.89 16.96 5.03
N GLU A 156 4.17 17.86 5.98
CA GLU A 156 5.44 17.92 6.71
C GLU A 156 5.71 16.62 7.50
N THR A 157 4.68 16.03 8.11
CA THR A 157 4.80 14.73 8.81
C THR A 157 5.13 13.60 7.81
N VAL A 158 4.61 13.68 6.59
CA VAL A 158 4.91 12.69 5.54
C VAL A 158 6.31 12.85 4.98
N LEU A 159 6.80 14.09 4.87
CA LEU A 159 8.20 14.37 4.52
C LEU A 159 9.15 13.80 5.57
N GLU A 160 8.89 14.05 6.86
CA GLU A 160 9.68 13.50 7.97
C GLU A 160 9.66 11.97 7.97
N PHE A 161 8.48 11.36 7.82
CA PHE A 161 8.36 9.92 7.63
C PHE A 161 9.20 9.42 6.45
N GLY A 162 9.12 10.10 5.31
CA GLY A 162 9.86 9.72 4.11
C GLY A 162 11.38 9.73 4.33
N GLN A 163 11.90 10.77 4.98
CA GLN A 163 13.32 10.89 5.32
C GLN A 163 13.77 9.75 6.24
N MET A 164 13.04 9.50 7.32
CA MET A 164 13.39 8.48 8.31
C MET A 164 13.27 7.06 7.75
N ALA A 165 12.20 6.79 6.99
CA ALA A 165 12.00 5.49 6.36
C ALA A 165 13.02 5.23 5.24
N SER A 166 13.43 6.26 4.48
CA SER A 166 14.48 6.12 3.47
C SER A 166 15.80 5.65 4.09
N ALA A 167 16.20 6.27 5.20
CA ALA A 167 17.42 5.90 5.92
C ALA A 167 17.36 4.45 6.45
N GLU A 168 16.22 4.03 7.03
CA GLU A 168 16.03 2.63 7.45
C GLU A 168 16.04 1.66 6.26
N TYR A 169 15.46 2.05 5.12
CA TYR A 169 15.43 1.22 3.91
C TYR A 169 16.85 1.03 3.35
N LYS A 170 17.65 2.11 3.24
CA LYS A 170 19.06 2.03 2.84
C LYS A 170 19.86 1.14 3.79
N ALA A 171 19.64 1.26 5.10
CA ALA A 171 20.29 0.41 6.10
C ALA A 171 19.92 -1.08 5.98
N LEU A 172 18.79 -1.41 5.36
CA LEU A 172 18.38 -2.78 5.01
C LEU A 172 18.78 -3.19 3.57
N GLY A 173 19.47 -2.31 2.83
CA GLY A 173 19.90 -2.52 1.44
C GLY A 173 18.84 -2.21 0.39
N ILE A 174 17.69 -1.67 0.79
CA ILE A 174 16.57 -1.37 -0.08
C ILE A 174 16.82 -0.02 -0.75
N SER A 175 16.83 -0.01 -2.09
CA SER A 175 17.05 1.16 -2.94
C SER A 175 15.81 1.55 -3.76
N THR A 176 14.72 0.76 -3.67
CA THR A 176 13.43 1.08 -4.28
C THR A 176 12.26 0.77 -3.33
N ALA A 177 11.50 1.78 -2.94
CA ALA A 177 10.25 1.60 -2.21
C ALA A 177 9.09 1.38 -3.21
N LEU A 178 8.35 0.27 -3.08
CA LEU A 178 7.14 0.00 -3.88
C LEU A 178 5.93 0.78 -3.33
N SER A 179 6.14 2.08 -3.09
CA SER A 179 5.25 2.98 -2.38
C SER A 179 5.61 4.43 -2.72
N PRO A 180 4.69 5.38 -2.49
CA PRO A 180 3.38 5.25 -1.86
C PRO A 180 2.28 4.74 -2.80
N GLN A 181 1.23 4.15 -2.22
CA GLN A 181 -0.05 4.02 -2.91
C GLN A 181 -0.78 5.38 -2.84
N ILE A 182 -1.07 5.97 -3.98
CA ILE A 182 -1.61 7.34 -4.13
C ILE A 182 -2.94 7.35 -4.89
N ASP A 183 -3.57 6.19 -5.03
CA ASP A 183 -4.95 6.11 -5.50
C ASP A 183 -5.86 6.95 -4.61
N LEU A 184 -6.91 7.52 -5.20
CA LEU A 184 -7.90 8.31 -4.48
C LEU A 184 -8.95 7.39 -3.85
N ALA A 185 -9.25 7.54 -2.56
CA ALA A 185 -10.29 6.76 -1.88
C ALA A 185 -11.71 7.21 -2.23
N SER A 186 -12.10 7.18 -3.52
CA SER A 186 -13.39 7.66 -4.00
C SER A 186 -14.56 6.68 -3.81
N GLU A 187 -14.28 5.37 -3.81
CA GLU A 187 -15.24 4.33 -3.46
C GLU A 187 -15.02 3.90 -1.99
N PRO A 188 -15.93 4.26 -1.08
CA PRO A 188 -15.72 4.04 0.36
C PRO A 188 -15.67 2.56 0.76
N ARG A 189 -16.19 1.64 -0.06
CA ARG A 189 -16.10 0.18 0.14
C ARG A 189 -14.80 -0.44 -0.36
N TRP A 190 -13.97 0.30 -1.08
CA TRP A 190 -12.77 -0.26 -1.70
C TRP A 190 -11.79 -0.79 -0.65
N LEU A 191 -11.35 -2.04 -0.82
CA LEU A 191 -10.61 -2.80 0.21
C LEU A 191 -9.19 -2.28 0.48
N ARG A 192 -8.72 -1.30 -0.29
CA ARG A 192 -7.36 -0.75 -0.20
C ARG A 192 -7.32 0.71 0.24
N ASN A 193 -8.44 1.26 0.73
CA ASN A 193 -8.51 2.65 1.22
C ASN A 193 -7.45 2.96 2.30
N ALA A 194 -7.13 2.01 3.17
CA ALA A 194 -6.10 2.17 4.21
C ALA A 194 -4.69 2.51 3.67
N GLY A 195 -4.39 2.15 2.41
CA GLY A 195 -3.10 2.43 1.77
C GLY A 195 -3.03 3.80 1.09
N THR A 196 -4.16 4.51 0.95
CA THR A 196 -4.26 5.81 0.27
C THR A 196 -3.93 6.98 1.19
N PHE A 197 -3.85 8.20 0.63
CA PHE A 197 -3.85 9.44 1.40
C PHE A 197 -5.26 10.07 1.55
N GLY A 198 -6.31 9.24 1.48
CA GLY A 198 -7.70 9.66 1.65
C GLY A 198 -8.39 10.08 0.34
N GLU A 199 -9.51 10.78 0.48
CA GLU A 199 -10.41 11.09 -0.64
C GLU A 199 -10.27 12.51 -1.22
N ASP A 200 -9.51 13.41 -0.59
CA ASP A 200 -9.26 14.75 -1.16
C ASP A 200 -8.03 14.74 -2.07
N SER A 201 -8.23 14.99 -3.35
CA SER A 201 -7.18 14.94 -4.37
C SER A 201 -6.03 15.94 -4.14
N LYS A 202 -6.32 17.12 -3.57
CA LYS A 202 -5.28 18.13 -3.30
C LYS A 202 -4.41 17.73 -2.12
N MET A 203 -5.02 17.33 -1.01
CA MET A 203 -4.29 16.85 0.15
C MET A 203 -3.52 15.57 -0.20
N ALA A 204 -4.16 14.60 -0.88
CA ALA A 204 -3.49 13.39 -1.32
C ALA A 204 -2.30 13.68 -2.24
N GLY A 205 -2.42 14.63 -3.17
CA GLY A 205 -1.33 15.09 -4.02
C GLY A 205 -0.18 15.72 -3.23
N ALA A 206 -0.48 16.58 -2.24
CA ALA A 206 0.53 17.18 -1.37
C ALA A 206 1.28 16.14 -0.52
N MET A 207 0.55 15.17 0.05
CA MET A 207 1.12 14.06 0.81
C MET A 207 1.98 13.14 -0.07
N ALA A 208 1.49 12.79 -1.27
CA ALA A 208 2.23 11.99 -2.24
C ALA A 208 3.54 12.68 -2.67
N LYS A 209 3.50 13.99 -2.92
CA LYS A 209 4.69 14.77 -3.23
C LYS A 209 5.69 14.77 -2.07
N ALA A 210 5.23 15.05 -0.85
CA ALA A 210 6.09 15.04 0.35
C ALA A 210 6.74 13.68 0.58
N TYR A 211 6.01 12.58 0.36
CA TYR A 211 6.56 11.23 0.44
C TYR A 211 7.69 11.03 -0.58
N VAL A 212 7.45 11.38 -1.85
CA VAL A 212 8.45 11.23 -2.92
C VAL A 212 9.68 12.09 -2.63
N GLU A 213 9.50 13.32 -2.15
CA GLU A 213 10.61 14.20 -1.75
C GLU A 213 11.40 13.62 -0.58
N GLY A 214 10.74 13.05 0.43
CA GLY A 214 11.39 12.45 1.60
C GLY A 214 12.19 11.19 1.27
N PHE A 215 11.66 10.31 0.42
CA PHE A 215 12.36 9.09 0.00
C PHE A 215 13.51 9.36 -0.97
N GLN A 216 13.30 10.25 -1.94
CA GLN A 216 14.29 10.45 -3.02
C GLN A 216 15.30 11.56 -2.73
N GLY A 217 15.02 12.43 -1.77
CA GLY A 217 15.89 13.53 -1.40
C GLY A 217 16.97 13.11 -0.40
N THR A 218 18.16 13.65 -0.58
CA THR A 218 19.17 13.81 0.47
C THR A 218 19.05 15.22 1.05
N PHE A 219 19.24 15.35 2.34
CA PHE A 219 19.01 16.60 3.08
C PHE A 219 20.26 17.00 3.86
N ASP A 220 20.58 18.30 3.86
CA ASP A 220 21.67 18.82 4.67
C ASP A 220 21.28 18.95 6.16
N GLU A 221 22.24 19.32 7.02
CA GLU A 221 22.01 19.50 8.47
C GLU A 221 20.93 20.56 8.79
N SER A 222 20.57 21.43 7.84
CA SER A 222 19.51 22.42 8.00
C SER A 222 18.12 21.91 7.56
N GLY A 223 18.05 20.68 7.07
CA GLY A 223 16.84 20.07 6.52
C GLY A 223 16.51 20.50 5.10
N GLN A 224 17.45 21.13 4.38
CA GLN A 224 17.26 21.53 2.99
C GLN A 224 17.61 20.37 2.05
N SER A 225 16.71 20.05 1.12
CA SER A 225 17.01 19.06 0.07
C SER A 225 18.14 19.55 -0.84
N ILE A 226 19.13 18.68 -1.04
CA ILE A 226 20.25 18.87 -1.97
C ILE A 226 20.10 18.01 -3.24
N GLY A 227 18.92 17.40 -3.44
CA GLY A 227 18.63 16.49 -4.55
C GLY A 227 18.94 15.04 -4.23
N TRP A 228 19.23 14.23 -5.26
CA TRP A 228 19.62 12.83 -5.12
C TRP A 228 20.99 12.69 -4.43
N GLY A 229 21.18 11.64 -3.62
CA GLY A 229 22.42 11.38 -2.91
C GLY A 229 22.38 10.09 -2.08
N ALA A 230 23.26 10.00 -1.08
CA ALA A 230 23.51 8.77 -0.31
C ALA A 230 22.28 8.24 0.45
N ASP A 231 21.36 9.13 0.82
CA ASP A 231 20.15 8.78 1.59
C ASP A 231 18.97 8.40 0.69
N SER A 232 19.13 8.51 -0.63
CA SER A 232 18.02 8.39 -1.58
C SER A 232 17.58 6.94 -1.81
N VAL A 233 16.28 6.72 -1.70
CA VAL A 233 15.56 5.51 -2.13
C VAL A 233 14.54 5.91 -3.19
N ASN A 234 14.50 5.16 -4.29
CA ASN A 234 13.53 5.44 -5.35
C ASN A 234 12.10 5.20 -4.86
N ALA A 235 11.22 6.18 -5.05
CA ALA A 235 9.80 5.99 -4.82
C ALA A 235 9.12 5.43 -6.08
N MET A 236 8.25 4.43 -5.92
CA MET A 236 7.38 3.92 -6.96
C MET A 236 5.93 4.26 -6.63
N ILE A 237 5.42 5.37 -7.19
CA ILE A 237 4.03 5.77 -7.00
C ILE A 237 3.08 4.80 -7.70
N LYS A 238 1.93 4.50 -7.08
CA LYS A 238 1.00 3.50 -7.61
C LYS A 238 -0.47 3.78 -7.25
N HIS A 239 -1.45 3.36 -8.05
CA HIS A 239 -1.33 2.55 -9.27
C HIS A 239 -1.90 3.36 -10.44
N TRP A 240 -1.07 3.73 -11.41
CA TRP A 240 -1.49 4.60 -12.49
C TRP A 240 -2.55 3.92 -13.38
N PRO A 241 -3.62 4.63 -13.81
CA PRO A 241 -3.93 6.05 -13.55
C PRO A 241 -4.90 6.30 -12.37
N GLY A 242 -5.07 5.35 -11.46
CA GLY A 242 -5.89 5.43 -10.25
C GLY A 242 -6.87 4.26 -10.15
N ASP A 243 -6.67 3.36 -9.18
CA ASP A 243 -7.47 2.12 -9.02
C ASP A 243 -8.66 2.25 -8.04
N GLY A 244 -8.82 3.41 -7.40
CA GLY A 244 -9.79 3.63 -6.32
C GLY A 244 -11.27 3.59 -6.72
N ALA A 245 -11.57 3.49 -8.02
CA ALA A 245 -12.93 3.49 -8.58
C ALA A 245 -13.47 2.07 -8.89
N GLY A 246 -13.03 1.05 -8.13
CA GLY A 246 -13.47 -0.34 -8.30
C GLY A 246 -14.98 -0.50 -8.11
N GLU A 247 -15.67 -1.12 -9.08
CA GLU A 247 -17.14 -1.21 -9.07
C GLU A 247 -17.68 -1.93 -7.82
N GLY A 248 -18.39 -1.19 -6.96
CA GLY A 248 -18.93 -1.71 -5.70
C GLY A 248 -17.87 -2.02 -4.63
N GLY A 249 -16.67 -1.44 -4.75
CA GLY A 249 -15.54 -1.61 -3.82
C GLY A 249 -14.75 -2.91 -3.99
N ARG A 250 -15.06 -3.72 -5.02
CA ARG A 250 -14.36 -4.99 -5.27
C ARG A 250 -12.96 -4.75 -5.81
N GLU A 251 -12.07 -5.71 -5.58
CA GLU A 251 -10.63 -5.52 -5.76
C GLU A 251 -10.06 -6.26 -7.00
N SER A 252 -9.20 -5.54 -7.74
CA SER A 252 -8.69 -5.84 -9.09
C SER A 252 -7.54 -6.88 -9.14
N HIS A 253 -6.92 -7.25 -8.02
CA HIS A 253 -6.05 -8.44 -7.92
C HIS A 253 -6.83 -9.75 -8.12
N THR A 254 -8.16 -9.70 -8.17
CA THR A 254 -9.01 -10.84 -8.47
C THR A 254 -10.04 -10.54 -9.55
N ASN A 255 -10.51 -11.57 -10.25
CA ASN A 255 -11.55 -11.41 -11.27
C ASN A 255 -12.86 -10.82 -10.70
N ALA A 256 -13.06 -10.83 -9.38
CA ALA A 256 -14.21 -10.22 -8.72
C ALA A 256 -14.27 -8.70 -8.96
N GLY A 257 -13.13 -8.01 -8.88
CA GLY A 257 -13.04 -6.55 -8.94
C GLY A 257 -12.25 -5.98 -10.11
N LYS A 258 -12.06 -6.74 -11.20
CA LYS A 258 -11.27 -6.31 -12.36
C LYS A 258 -11.76 -5.04 -13.10
N PHE A 259 -12.90 -4.46 -12.72
CA PHE A 259 -13.50 -3.32 -13.40
C PHE A 259 -13.49 -2.09 -12.49
N ALA A 260 -12.82 -1.04 -12.95
CA ALA A 260 -12.95 0.31 -12.41
C ALA A 260 -13.91 1.11 -13.31
N VAL A 261 -14.88 1.83 -12.72
CA VAL A 261 -15.99 2.45 -13.45
C VAL A 261 -16.09 3.94 -13.17
N PHE A 262 -16.39 4.73 -14.20
CA PHE A 262 -16.38 6.20 -14.12
C PHE A 262 -17.74 6.86 -14.42
N PRO A 263 -18.81 6.56 -13.65
CA PRO A 263 -20.14 7.17 -13.83
C PRO A 263 -20.17 8.68 -13.54
N GLY A 264 -19.21 9.20 -12.77
CA GLY A 264 -18.99 10.62 -12.51
C GLY A 264 -18.22 11.36 -13.58
N LYS A 265 -17.56 10.64 -14.51
CA LYS A 265 -16.66 11.19 -15.54
C LYS A 265 -15.47 11.94 -14.93
N ASN A 266 -14.95 11.43 -13.80
CA ASN A 266 -14.02 12.14 -12.92
C ASN A 266 -12.58 11.61 -12.93
N GLN A 267 -12.19 10.84 -13.96
CA GLN A 267 -10.86 10.26 -14.08
C GLN A 267 -9.70 11.29 -14.04
N GLN A 268 -9.94 12.54 -14.44
CA GLN A 268 -8.92 13.58 -14.35
C GLN A 268 -8.54 13.95 -12.91
N GLU A 269 -9.46 13.80 -11.96
CA GLU A 269 -9.17 14.06 -10.55
C GLU A 269 -8.27 12.96 -9.96
N HIS A 270 -8.54 11.69 -10.28
CA HIS A 270 -7.66 10.57 -9.91
C HIS A 270 -6.24 10.76 -10.44
N MET A 271 -6.11 11.12 -11.72
CA MET A 271 -4.82 11.40 -12.34
C MET A 271 -4.12 12.65 -11.77
N SER A 272 -4.85 13.57 -11.14
CA SER A 272 -4.25 14.80 -10.61
C SER A 272 -3.28 14.53 -9.45
N VAL A 273 -3.54 13.50 -8.65
CA VAL A 273 -2.66 13.09 -7.54
C VAL A 273 -1.30 12.62 -8.07
N PHE A 274 -1.30 11.82 -9.15
CA PHE A 274 -0.07 11.37 -9.81
C PHE A 274 0.73 12.53 -10.44
N LYS A 275 0.04 13.57 -10.92
CA LYS A 275 0.72 14.74 -11.51
C LYS A 275 1.51 15.53 -10.47
N GLU A 276 1.01 15.62 -9.23
CA GLU A 276 1.72 16.28 -8.13
C GLU A 276 3.00 15.52 -7.71
N ALA A 277 3.00 14.19 -7.87
CA ALA A 277 4.11 13.30 -7.49
C ALA A 277 4.91 12.75 -8.69
N ILE A 278 4.80 13.36 -9.88
CA ILE A 278 5.37 12.85 -11.13
C ILE A 278 6.91 12.77 -11.15
N GLY A 279 7.57 13.41 -10.19
CA GLY A 279 9.01 13.31 -9.96
C GLY A 279 9.48 12.00 -9.34
N ALA A 280 8.58 11.04 -9.08
CA ALA A 280 8.93 9.70 -8.64
C ALA A 280 9.84 8.99 -9.65
N GLY A 281 10.79 8.18 -9.18
CA GLY A 281 11.73 7.43 -10.01
C GLY A 281 11.03 6.31 -10.78
N ALA A 282 9.93 5.79 -10.24
CA ALA A 282 9.11 4.77 -10.86
C ALA A 282 7.60 5.03 -10.70
N VAL A 283 6.80 4.48 -11.63
CA VAL A 283 5.34 4.44 -11.57
C VAL A 283 4.89 3.00 -11.84
N MET A 284 4.04 2.45 -10.97
CA MET A 284 3.41 1.15 -11.19
C MET A 284 2.02 1.34 -11.82
N THR A 285 1.65 0.51 -12.80
CA THR A 285 0.32 0.53 -13.41
C THR A 285 -0.70 -0.30 -12.61
N ASP A 286 -1.97 0.10 -12.67
CA ASP A 286 -3.06 -0.70 -12.08
C ASP A 286 -3.39 -1.97 -12.92
N TYR A 287 -4.24 -2.81 -12.32
CA TYR A 287 -4.78 -4.03 -12.96
C TYR A 287 -6.07 -3.77 -13.75
N SER A 288 -6.73 -2.66 -13.51
CA SER A 288 -8.16 -2.51 -13.82
C SER A 288 -8.45 -2.36 -15.32
N VAL A 289 -9.59 -2.93 -15.71
CA VAL A 289 -10.27 -2.61 -16.95
C VAL A 289 -11.13 -1.38 -16.70
N ILE A 290 -10.68 -0.24 -17.21
CA ILE A 290 -11.29 1.08 -16.97
C ILE A 290 -12.46 1.31 -17.94
N LEU A 291 -13.66 1.55 -17.39
CA LEU A 291 -14.90 1.73 -18.13
C LEU A 291 -15.53 3.11 -17.88
N ASP A 292 -16.25 3.62 -18.89
CA ASP A 292 -17.16 4.77 -18.70
C ASP A 292 -18.43 4.39 -17.92
N GLY A 293 -19.30 5.37 -17.64
CA GLY A 293 -20.55 5.15 -16.92
C GLY A 293 -21.57 4.29 -17.66
N GLU A 294 -21.36 4.02 -18.94
CA GLU A 294 -22.22 3.24 -19.81
C GLU A 294 -21.68 1.83 -20.07
N GLY A 295 -20.54 1.46 -19.48
CA GLY A 295 -19.88 0.15 -19.61
C GLY A 295 -19.05 -0.01 -20.88
N GLY A 296 -18.79 1.10 -21.58
CA GLY A 296 -17.85 1.21 -22.69
C GLY A 296 -16.42 1.45 -22.19
N SER A 297 -15.45 1.38 -23.11
CA SER A 297 -14.07 1.75 -22.80
C SER A 297 -13.99 3.25 -22.55
N LEU A 298 -13.39 3.69 -21.45
CA LEU A 298 -13.21 5.12 -21.17
C LEU A 298 -12.26 5.80 -22.18
N TYR A 299 -11.34 5.01 -22.76
CA TYR A 299 -10.35 5.47 -23.73
C TYR A 299 -10.45 4.68 -25.04
N ASP A 300 -9.97 5.28 -26.13
CA ASP A 300 -9.92 4.66 -27.46
C ASP A 300 -8.80 3.60 -27.59
N ASP A 301 -8.58 2.80 -26.55
CA ASP A 301 -7.58 1.71 -26.50
C ASP A 301 -8.16 0.34 -26.09
N GLY A 302 -9.50 0.25 -26.01
CA GLY A 302 -10.24 -1.00 -25.84
C GLY A 302 -10.47 -1.43 -24.38
N ILE A 303 -11.34 -2.43 -24.21
CA ILE A 303 -11.73 -2.99 -22.90
C ILE A 303 -10.69 -4.01 -22.46
N VAL A 304 -9.54 -3.50 -22.01
CA VAL A 304 -8.38 -4.27 -21.54
C VAL A 304 -7.82 -3.64 -20.26
N ALA A 305 -7.04 -4.39 -19.48
CA ALA A 305 -6.34 -3.85 -18.32
C ALA A 305 -5.36 -2.73 -18.72
N THR A 306 -5.07 -1.81 -17.80
CA THR A 306 -4.29 -0.60 -18.06
C THR A 306 -2.99 -0.84 -18.82
N SER A 307 -2.19 -1.83 -18.43
CA SER A 307 -0.90 -2.14 -19.09
C SER A 307 -1.03 -2.49 -20.59
N TYR A 308 -2.22 -2.93 -21.03
CA TYR A 308 -2.49 -3.25 -22.44
C TYR A 308 -3.11 -2.08 -23.23
N GLY A 309 -3.53 -1.01 -22.55
CA GLY A 309 -4.15 0.17 -23.17
C GLY A 309 -3.13 1.25 -23.58
N ALA A 310 -2.87 1.38 -24.88
CA ALA A 310 -1.87 2.32 -25.40
C ALA A 310 -2.16 3.80 -25.04
N LYS A 311 -3.43 4.22 -25.03
CA LYS A 311 -3.78 5.62 -24.70
C LYS A 311 -3.48 5.89 -23.22
N ARG A 312 -3.83 4.97 -22.33
CA ARG A 312 -3.56 5.08 -20.89
C ARG A 312 -2.09 5.24 -20.55
N LEU A 313 -1.21 4.50 -21.21
CA LEU A 313 0.25 4.64 -21.02
C LEU A 313 0.79 5.90 -21.69
N SER A 314 0.31 6.28 -22.88
CA SER A 314 0.72 7.53 -23.53
C SER A 314 0.36 8.76 -22.71
N MET A 315 -0.72 8.73 -21.93
CA MET A 315 -1.02 9.84 -21.02
C MET A 315 0.06 10.02 -19.96
N LEU A 316 0.65 8.95 -19.45
CA LEU A 316 1.77 9.03 -18.51
C LEU A 316 3.04 9.49 -19.22
N ARG A 317 3.45 8.72 -20.23
CA ARG A 317 4.73 8.91 -20.91
C ARG A 317 4.79 10.19 -21.73
N ASP A 318 3.77 10.42 -22.57
CA ASP A 318 3.79 11.48 -23.58
C ASP A 318 3.04 12.73 -23.12
N ASP A 319 1.83 12.61 -22.57
CA ASP A 319 1.03 13.77 -22.20
C ASP A 319 1.58 14.45 -20.93
N ASN A 320 2.07 13.67 -19.94
CA ASN A 320 2.68 14.17 -18.70
C ASN A 320 4.22 14.15 -18.69
N LYS A 321 4.88 13.80 -19.81
CA LYS A 321 6.34 13.84 -19.98
C LYS A 321 7.10 13.06 -18.91
N TYR A 322 6.55 11.94 -18.46
CA TYR A 322 7.20 11.13 -17.45
C TYR A 322 8.42 10.41 -18.03
N GLU A 323 9.61 10.67 -17.47
CA GLU A 323 10.88 10.13 -17.98
C GLU A 323 11.37 8.89 -17.22
N GLY A 324 10.86 8.67 -16.01
CA GLY A 324 11.24 7.55 -15.13
C GLY A 324 10.70 6.19 -15.59
N VAL A 325 10.88 5.19 -14.73
CA VAL A 325 10.50 3.80 -15.01
C VAL A 325 8.99 3.62 -14.94
N ILE A 326 8.41 2.92 -15.91
CA ILE A 326 7.04 2.38 -15.80
C ILE A 326 7.13 0.87 -15.56
N CYS A 327 6.54 0.39 -14.48
CA CYS A 327 6.50 -1.03 -14.10
C CYS A 327 5.06 -1.55 -14.12
N THR A 328 4.85 -2.78 -14.59
CA THR A 328 3.58 -3.45 -14.31
C THR A 328 3.50 -3.83 -12.84
N ASP A 329 2.28 -3.92 -12.29
CA ASP A 329 2.08 -4.65 -11.05
C ASP A 329 2.23 -6.18 -11.28
N TRP A 330 2.22 -6.97 -10.20
CA TRP A 330 2.58 -8.39 -10.19
C TRP A 330 1.53 -9.26 -10.88
N GLY A 331 1.94 -10.08 -11.85
CA GLY A 331 1.04 -11.05 -12.49
C GLY A 331 0.16 -10.49 -13.61
N VAL A 332 0.38 -9.23 -14.02
CA VAL A 332 -0.25 -8.63 -15.22
C VAL A 332 0.02 -9.45 -16.49
N THR A 333 1.18 -10.09 -16.59
CA THR A 333 1.59 -10.91 -17.76
C THR A 333 0.98 -12.31 -17.77
N LYS A 334 0.26 -12.71 -16.72
CA LYS A 334 -0.27 -14.06 -16.49
C LYS A 334 -1.79 -14.07 -16.61
N ALA A 335 -2.34 -14.99 -17.38
CA ALA A 335 -3.77 -15.30 -17.38
C ALA A 335 -4.00 -16.61 -16.62
N LEU A 336 -5.11 -16.70 -15.89
CA LEU A 336 -5.51 -17.94 -15.22
C LEU A 336 -5.73 -19.13 -16.19
N SER A 337 -5.91 -18.85 -17.49
CA SER A 337 -5.99 -19.86 -18.54
C SER A 337 -4.63 -20.41 -19.01
N ASP A 338 -3.51 -19.78 -18.63
CA ASP A 338 -2.17 -20.21 -19.07
C ASP A 338 -1.75 -21.53 -18.41
N SER A 339 -2.17 -21.75 -17.16
CA SER A 339 -1.93 -22.99 -16.41
C SER A 339 -2.93 -23.12 -15.26
N ALA A 340 -3.37 -24.35 -14.98
CA ALA A 340 -4.23 -24.66 -13.85
C ALA A 340 -3.54 -24.45 -12.48
N ASP A 341 -2.20 -24.40 -12.46
CA ASP A 341 -1.40 -24.25 -11.24
C ASP A 341 -1.14 -22.79 -10.86
N LEU A 342 -1.61 -21.82 -11.66
CA LEU A 342 -1.46 -20.40 -11.34
C LEU A 342 -2.44 -19.99 -10.23
N PRO A 343 -1.95 -19.49 -9.08
CA PRO A 343 -2.82 -19.07 -7.99
C PRO A 343 -3.60 -17.77 -8.32
N PHE A 344 -3.03 -16.92 -9.17
CA PHE A 344 -3.63 -15.67 -9.64
C PHE A 344 -3.06 -15.24 -11.01
N GLY A 345 -3.73 -14.29 -11.67
CA GLY A 345 -3.30 -13.69 -12.94
C GLY A 345 -4.26 -12.57 -13.38
N MET A 346 -3.69 -11.43 -13.80
CA MET A 346 -4.41 -10.18 -14.08
C MET A 346 -4.23 -9.71 -15.53
N ALA A 347 -4.07 -10.65 -16.46
CA ALA A 347 -4.05 -10.37 -17.90
C ALA A 347 -5.44 -10.01 -18.47
N TYR A 348 -6.23 -9.17 -17.77
CA TYR A 348 -7.62 -8.91 -18.12
C TYR A 348 -7.76 -8.27 -19.50
N GLY A 349 -8.61 -8.88 -20.33
CA GLY A 349 -8.80 -8.50 -21.74
C GLY A 349 -7.68 -8.95 -22.69
N ALA A 350 -6.61 -9.54 -22.16
CA ALA A 350 -5.46 -10.05 -22.91
C ALA A 350 -5.29 -11.58 -22.76
N GLU A 351 -6.29 -12.28 -22.22
CA GLU A 351 -6.21 -13.71 -21.89
C GLU A 351 -5.97 -14.58 -23.14
N LYS A 352 -6.43 -14.13 -24.31
CA LYS A 352 -6.24 -14.84 -25.60
C LYS A 352 -4.85 -14.68 -26.21
N MET A 353 -4.07 -13.71 -25.75
CA MET A 353 -2.69 -13.53 -26.20
C MET A 353 -1.79 -14.56 -25.52
N SER A 354 -0.76 -15.03 -26.21
CA SER A 354 0.31 -15.81 -25.60
C SER A 354 1.09 -14.96 -24.57
N PRO A 355 1.79 -15.60 -23.62
CA PRO A 355 2.63 -14.88 -22.66
C PRO A 355 3.67 -13.95 -23.31
N VAL A 356 4.18 -14.29 -24.50
CA VAL A 356 5.14 -13.47 -25.26
C VAL A 356 4.46 -12.27 -25.91
N GLU A 357 3.30 -12.47 -26.53
CA GLU A 357 2.51 -11.39 -27.14
C GLU A 357 2.10 -10.34 -26.12
N ARG A 358 1.73 -10.75 -24.89
CA ARG A 358 1.40 -9.82 -23.80
C ARG A 358 2.58 -8.90 -23.47
N ARG A 359 3.79 -9.45 -23.34
CA ARG A 359 5.01 -8.68 -23.08
C ARG A 359 5.36 -7.74 -24.23
N PHE A 360 5.21 -8.21 -25.46
CA PHE A 360 5.39 -7.36 -26.65
C PHE A 360 4.43 -6.16 -26.64
N VAL A 361 3.14 -6.37 -26.36
CA VAL A 361 2.14 -5.28 -26.29
C VAL A 361 2.45 -4.30 -25.16
N ILE A 362 2.79 -4.80 -23.97
CA ILE A 362 3.13 -3.97 -22.81
C ILE A 362 4.37 -3.09 -23.10
N LEU A 363 5.44 -3.68 -23.67
CA LEU A 363 6.64 -2.92 -24.07
C LEU A 363 6.34 -1.89 -25.15
N LYS A 364 5.45 -2.23 -26.09
CA LYS A 364 5.01 -1.34 -27.18
C LYS A 364 4.24 -0.14 -26.65
N ASN A 365 3.51 -0.31 -25.56
CA ASN A 365 2.77 0.77 -24.89
C ASN A 365 3.66 1.68 -24.04
N GLY A 366 4.94 1.35 -23.84
CA GLY A 366 5.92 2.23 -23.18
C GLY A 366 6.29 1.84 -21.74
N THR A 367 5.81 0.68 -21.25
CA THR A 367 6.26 0.07 -20.00
C THR A 367 7.70 -0.42 -20.10
N ASP A 368 8.48 -0.29 -19.03
CA ASP A 368 9.89 -0.65 -18.99
C ASP A 368 10.18 -1.95 -18.23
N MET A 369 9.38 -2.27 -17.20
CA MET A 369 9.60 -3.41 -16.29
C MET A 369 8.34 -4.27 -16.05
N PHE A 370 8.53 -5.53 -15.67
CA PHE A 370 7.49 -6.51 -15.39
C PHE A 370 7.54 -7.02 -13.94
N GLY A 371 6.48 -6.77 -13.18
CA GLY A 371 6.32 -7.27 -11.81
C GLY A 371 6.11 -8.80 -11.73
N GLY A 372 6.96 -9.50 -10.99
CA GLY A 372 6.77 -10.90 -10.63
C GLY A 372 7.25 -11.94 -11.66
N ASP A 373 8.25 -11.56 -12.46
CA ASP A 373 8.87 -12.36 -13.50
C ASP A 373 10.35 -12.61 -13.18
N ASN A 374 10.73 -13.89 -13.01
CA ASN A 374 12.12 -14.29 -12.74
C ASN A 374 12.88 -14.77 -14.00
N ASP A 375 12.17 -14.99 -15.11
CA ASP A 375 12.71 -15.60 -16.33
C ASP A 375 12.75 -14.59 -17.49
N ALA A 376 13.94 -14.35 -18.04
CA ALA A 376 14.15 -13.42 -19.15
C ALA A 376 13.66 -13.97 -20.50
N LYS A 377 13.46 -15.29 -20.64
CA LYS A 377 13.17 -15.92 -21.93
C LYS A 377 11.95 -15.32 -22.65
N PRO A 378 10.78 -15.11 -22.01
CA PRO A 378 9.65 -14.49 -22.70
C PRO A 378 9.93 -13.04 -23.16
N VAL A 379 10.78 -12.31 -22.44
CA VAL A 379 11.22 -10.95 -22.84
C VAL A 379 12.14 -11.02 -24.06
N LEU A 380 13.06 -11.99 -24.10
CA LEU A 380 13.94 -12.23 -25.25
C LEU A 380 13.18 -12.73 -26.49
N GLU A 381 12.11 -13.50 -26.31
CA GLU A 381 11.21 -13.87 -27.40
C GLU A 381 10.43 -12.64 -27.91
N ALA A 382 10.00 -11.75 -27.01
CA ALA A 382 9.38 -10.47 -27.38
C ALA A 382 10.36 -9.52 -28.11
N TYR A 383 11.67 -9.59 -27.82
CA TYR A 383 12.72 -8.88 -28.59
C TYR A 383 12.69 -9.30 -30.07
N ALA A 384 12.62 -10.61 -30.35
CA ALA A 384 12.53 -11.11 -31.71
C ALA A 384 11.23 -10.69 -32.42
N MET A 385 10.11 -10.66 -31.69
CA MET A 385 8.85 -10.11 -32.20
C MET A 385 8.97 -8.62 -32.53
N TRP A 386 9.68 -7.85 -31.71
CA TRP A 386 9.91 -6.44 -31.93
C TRP A 386 10.72 -6.16 -33.19
N ASP A 387 11.82 -6.88 -33.41
CA ASP A 387 12.60 -6.75 -34.63
C ASP A 387 11.77 -7.09 -35.89
N ALA A 388 10.94 -8.14 -35.80
CA ALA A 388 10.03 -8.51 -36.89
C ALA A 388 8.96 -7.42 -37.15
N ALA A 389 8.45 -6.77 -36.09
CA ALA A 389 7.52 -5.66 -36.21
C ALA A 389 8.20 -4.41 -36.81
N HIS A 390 9.44 -4.12 -36.40
CA HIS A 390 10.21 -2.99 -36.93
C HIS A 390 10.52 -3.17 -38.42
N ALA A 391 10.91 -4.37 -38.85
CA ALA A 391 11.14 -4.69 -40.25
C ALA A 391 9.90 -4.49 -41.14
N LYS A 392 8.70 -4.53 -40.56
CA LYS A 392 7.41 -4.23 -41.22
C LYS A 392 6.97 -2.77 -41.09
N GLY A 393 7.68 -1.95 -40.33
CA GLY A 393 7.31 -0.56 -40.03
C GLY A 393 6.19 -0.41 -39.00
N GLU A 394 5.88 -1.45 -38.21
CA GLU A 394 4.80 -1.44 -37.20
C GLU A 394 5.22 -0.78 -35.87
N VAL A 395 6.53 -0.63 -35.65
CA VAL A 395 7.15 0.10 -34.53
C VAL A 395 8.30 0.99 -35.03
N PRO A 396 8.52 2.16 -34.41
CA PRO A 396 9.37 3.21 -35.00
C PRO A 396 10.87 2.97 -34.88
N VAL A 397 11.31 2.13 -33.94
CA VAL A 397 12.72 1.85 -33.66
C VAL A 397 12.97 0.34 -33.57
N ASP A 398 14.21 -0.09 -33.81
CA ASP A 398 14.61 -1.49 -33.67
C ASP A 398 14.61 -1.96 -32.21
N ALA A 399 14.71 -3.28 -32.00
CA ALA A 399 14.64 -3.84 -30.65
C ALA A 399 15.87 -3.42 -29.81
N LYS A 400 17.05 -3.31 -30.43
CA LYS A 400 18.27 -2.86 -29.73
C LYS A 400 18.07 -1.48 -29.10
N THR A 401 17.52 -0.55 -29.87
CA THR A 401 17.23 0.81 -29.41
C THR A 401 16.16 0.80 -28.32
N ARG A 402 15.06 0.05 -28.52
CA ARG A 402 13.98 -0.02 -27.53
C ARG A 402 14.43 -0.62 -26.20
N TRP A 403 15.25 -1.67 -26.22
CA TRP A 403 15.78 -2.30 -25.01
C TRP A 403 16.77 -1.38 -24.29
N ALA A 404 17.67 -0.73 -25.03
CA ALA A 404 18.58 0.27 -24.45
C ALA A 404 17.82 1.45 -23.80
N GLN A 405 16.68 1.87 -24.36
CA GLN A 405 15.82 2.91 -23.77
C GLN A 405 15.17 2.50 -22.45
N SER A 406 14.76 1.23 -22.29
CA SER A 406 14.30 0.73 -20.98
C SER A 406 15.49 0.65 -20.01
N ALA A 407 16.59 0.04 -20.46
CA ALA A 407 17.78 -0.14 -19.63
C ALA A 407 18.30 1.20 -19.10
N ALA A 408 18.37 2.25 -19.93
CA ALA A 408 18.79 3.57 -19.48
C ALA A 408 17.91 4.16 -18.37
N ARG A 409 16.59 3.91 -18.39
CA ARG A 409 15.69 4.38 -17.33
C ARG A 409 15.90 3.62 -16.02
N VAL A 410 15.98 2.29 -16.10
CA VAL A 410 16.23 1.43 -14.94
C VAL A 410 17.60 1.74 -14.33
N LEU A 411 18.63 1.88 -15.16
CA LEU A 411 19.98 2.26 -14.71
C LEU A 411 20.01 3.66 -14.10
N THR A 412 19.26 4.63 -14.63
CA THR A 412 19.17 5.97 -14.02
C THR A 412 18.61 5.88 -12.60
N MET A 413 17.57 5.06 -12.39
CA MET A 413 16.99 4.79 -11.08
C MET A 413 18.03 4.16 -10.13
N GLU A 414 18.83 3.20 -10.60
CA GLU A 414 19.89 2.54 -9.81
C GLU A 414 21.05 3.49 -9.48
N PHE A 415 21.52 4.31 -10.43
CA PHE A 415 22.57 5.31 -10.17
C PHE A 415 22.11 6.41 -9.21
N ASN A 416 20.85 6.84 -9.29
CA ASN A 416 20.29 7.84 -8.38
C ASN A 416 20.26 7.40 -6.92
N ALA A 417 20.14 6.09 -6.67
CA ALA A 417 20.12 5.51 -5.32
C ALA A 417 21.49 4.98 -4.85
N ASP A 418 22.55 5.39 -5.54
CA ASP A 418 23.95 5.05 -5.23
C ASP A 418 24.27 3.55 -5.27
N ALA A 419 23.47 2.75 -6.01
CA ALA A 419 23.59 1.29 -6.00
C ALA A 419 24.89 0.77 -6.63
N PHE A 420 25.55 1.56 -7.50
CA PHE A 420 26.78 1.16 -8.19
C PHE A 420 28.04 1.43 -7.38
N ASP A 421 28.06 2.55 -6.66
CA ASP A 421 29.28 3.04 -6.04
C ASP A 421 29.44 2.45 -4.63
N ASP A 422 28.34 2.33 -3.88
CA ASP A 422 28.30 1.70 -2.55
C ASP A 422 27.21 0.59 -2.40
N PRO A 423 27.39 -0.58 -3.05
CA PRO A 423 26.39 -1.65 -3.04
C PRO A 423 26.33 -2.49 -1.75
N TYR A 424 27.31 -2.35 -0.85
CA TYR A 424 27.46 -3.23 0.32
C TYR A 424 27.06 -2.54 1.62
N LEU A 425 26.60 -3.34 2.59
CA LEU A 425 26.19 -2.85 3.90
C LEU A 425 27.20 -3.24 4.99
N VAL A 426 27.33 -2.36 5.98
CA VAL A 426 28.06 -2.61 7.22
C VAL A 426 27.06 -2.90 8.34
N LEU A 427 27.15 -4.09 8.94
CA LEU A 427 26.16 -4.55 9.92
C LEU A 427 25.99 -3.61 11.12
N GLU A 428 27.10 -3.09 11.65
CA GLU A 428 27.08 -2.21 12.83
C GLU A 428 26.35 -0.89 12.53
N ASP A 429 26.60 -0.30 11.37
CA ASP A 429 25.95 0.94 10.93
C ASP A 429 24.46 0.70 10.69
N SER A 430 24.12 -0.39 9.98
CA SER A 430 22.72 -0.77 9.74
C SER A 430 21.95 -1.02 11.05
N GLN A 431 22.59 -1.60 12.07
CA GLN A 431 21.96 -1.84 13.37
C GLN A 431 21.79 -0.57 14.21
N ALA A 432 22.64 0.44 13.99
CA ALA A 432 22.49 1.74 14.63
C ALA A 432 21.37 2.57 13.98
N GLU A 433 21.17 2.40 12.67
CA GLU A 433 20.22 3.20 11.88
C GLU A 433 18.77 2.69 11.97
N VAL A 434 18.57 1.38 11.82
CA VAL A 434 17.25 0.75 11.85
C VAL A 434 16.69 0.77 13.27
N GLY A 435 15.52 1.38 13.44
CA GLY A 435 14.89 1.49 14.74
C GLY A 435 15.64 2.39 15.72
N SER A 436 16.36 3.39 15.23
CA SER A 436 16.97 4.39 16.09
C SER A 436 15.89 5.15 16.89
N GLN A 437 16.24 5.61 18.10
CA GLN A 437 15.25 6.13 19.05
C GLN A 437 14.50 7.36 18.52
N ASP A 438 15.17 8.24 17.78
CA ASP A 438 14.57 9.40 17.13
C ASP A 438 13.46 9.02 16.14
N LYS A 439 13.66 7.96 15.34
CA LYS A 439 12.65 7.46 14.40
C LYS A 439 11.47 6.80 15.11
N VAL A 440 11.75 6.06 16.19
CA VAL A 440 10.71 5.47 17.04
C VAL A 440 9.85 6.58 17.67
N ASP A 441 10.49 7.62 18.23
CA ASP A 441 9.80 8.73 18.88
C ASP A 441 8.95 9.52 17.86
N ALA A 442 9.47 9.80 16.67
CA ALA A 442 8.72 10.46 15.61
C ALA A 442 7.52 9.63 15.11
N GLY A 443 7.70 8.31 14.95
CA GLY A 443 6.62 7.40 14.60
C GLY A 443 5.52 7.33 15.67
N VAL A 444 5.87 7.38 16.95
CA VAL A 444 4.91 7.48 18.06
C VAL A 444 4.15 8.81 18.02
N GLU A 445 4.85 9.92 17.80
CA GLU A 445 4.24 11.24 17.72
C GLU A 445 3.27 11.35 16.52
N ALA A 446 3.64 10.79 15.36
CA ALA A 446 2.76 10.71 14.20
C ALA A 446 1.51 9.85 14.47
N GLN A 447 1.65 8.75 15.20
CA GLN A 447 0.51 7.95 15.67
C GLN A 447 -0.42 8.73 16.59
N LEU A 448 0.11 9.44 17.58
CA LEU A 448 -0.73 10.22 18.50
C LEU A 448 -1.44 11.38 17.79
N ASN A 449 -0.74 12.05 16.88
CA ASN A 449 -1.29 13.18 16.12
C ASN A 449 -2.26 12.78 15.00
N SER A 450 -2.33 11.49 14.63
CA SER A 450 -3.28 11.00 13.61
C SER A 450 -4.59 10.46 14.19
N VAL A 451 -4.67 10.21 15.51
CA VAL A 451 -5.91 9.73 16.13
C VAL A 451 -6.96 10.83 16.17
N VAL A 452 -8.14 10.50 15.63
CA VAL A 452 -9.29 11.41 15.48
C VAL A 452 -10.30 11.16 16.60
N THR A 453 -10.62 12.19 17.38
CA THR A 453 -11.77 12.13 18.29
C THR A 453 -13.02 12.57 17.54
N LEU A 454 -14.00 11.69 17.37
CA LEU A 454 -15.26 12.01 16.67
C LEU A 454 -16.33 12.53 17.63
N LYS A 455 -16.35 12.02 18.85
CA LYS A 455 -17.31 12.36 19.89
C LYS A 455 -16.63 12.36 21.24
N ASN A 456 -16.96 13.34 22.07
CA ASN A 456 -16.58 13.36 23.48
C ASN A 456 -17.63 14.11 24.31
N ASN A 457 -18.40 13.39 25.12
CA ASN A 457 -19.39 13.98 26.02
C ASN A 457 -18.79 14.52 27.34
N GLY A 458 -17.49 14.85 27.34
CA GLY A 458 -16.74 15.32 28.51
C GLY A 458 -16.11 14.21 29.36
N VAL A 459 -16.09 12.98 28.84
CA VAL A 459 -15.45 11.81 29.48
C VAL A 459 -13.94 11.87 29.28
N ILE A 460 -13.48 12.19 28.07
CA ILE A 460 -12.06 12.42 27.80
C ILE A 460 -11.72 13.82 28.33
N LYS A 461 -10.71 13.91 29.19
CA LYS A 461 -10.20 15.15 29.76
C LYS A 461 -8.69 15.18 29.63
N LEU A 462 -8.15 16.19 28.95
CA LEU A 462 -6.71 16.33 28.80
C LEU A 462 -6.03 16.55 30.16
N ASP A 463 -5.24 15.56 30.55
CA ASP A 463 -4.31 15.60 31.68
C ASP A 463 -3.21 14.57 31.41
N GLU A 464 -2.09 15.04 30.86
CA GLU A 464 -0.91 14.21 30.56
C GLU A 464 -0.33 13.49 31.79
N LYS A 465 -0.74 13.89 33.00
CA LYS A 465 -0.30 13.32 34.28
C LYS A 465 -1.40 12.52 34.97
N ALA A 466 -2.54 12.30 34.33
CA ALA A 466 -3.60 11.48 34.88
C ALA A 466 -3.07 10.07 35.19
N ASP A 467 -3.44 9.55 36.35
CA ASP A 467 -3.04 8.24 36.83
C ASP A 467 -4.27 7.34 36.93
N PHE A 468 -4.24 6.24 36.17
CA PHE A 468 -5.29 5.24 36.11
C PHE A 468 -4.90 3.94 36.84
N SER A 469 -3.74 3.91 37.51
CA SER A 469 -3.19 2.70 38.15
C SER A 469 -3.99 2.20 39.36
N ASP A 470 -4.96 2.97 39.83
CA ASP A 470 -5.94 2.56 40.84
C ASP A 470 -7.29 2.09 40.24
N LYS A 471 -7.49 2.28 38.92
CA LYS A 471 -8.75 2.04 38.21
C LYS A 471 -8.87 0.63 37.64
N VAL A 472 -10.12 0.20 37.51
CA VAL A 472 -10.50 -1.07 36.89
C VAL A 472 -11.22 -0.80 35.57
N VAL A 473 -10.71 -1.39 34.49
CA VAL A 473 -11.30 -1.27 33.14
C VAL A 473 -12.00 -2.56 32.75
N TYR A 474 -13.16 -2.47 32.13
CA TYR A 474 -13.79 -3.59 31.44
C TYR A 474 -13.53 -3.47 29.93
N VAL A 475 -13.04 -4.56 29.34
CA VAL A 475 -12.86 -4.70 27.89
C VAL A 475 -13.50 -6.00 27.43
N PRO A 476 -14.46 -5.98 26.50
CA PRO A 476 -15.11 -7.20 26.03
C PRO A 476 -14.22 -7.99 25.06
N HIS A 477 -14.42 -9.30 25.01
CA HIS A 477 -13.89 -10.18 23.97
C HIS A 477 -14.68 -10.01 22.65
N THR A 478 -14.00 -10.26 21.52
CA THR A 478 -14.58 -10.33 20.19
C THR A 478 -13.88 -11.43 19.37
N PHE A 479 -14.39 -11.71 18.18
CA PHE A 479 -13.74 -12.60 17.22
C PHE A 479 -13.92 -12.13 15.78
N ASP A 480 -12.95 -12.47 14.93
CA ASP A 480 -13.04 -12.33 13.48
C ASP A 480 -12.87 -13.71 12.85
N ARG A 481 -13.81 -14.11 11.98
CA ARG A 481 -13.75 -15.40 11.28
C ARG A 481 -12.72 -15.44 10.16
N GLY A 482 -12.23 -14.29 9.72
CA GLY A 482 -11.39 -14.13 8.56
C GLY A 482 -12.10 -14.46 7.24
N TRP A 483 -11.32 -14.42 6.16
CA TRP A 483 -11.76 -14.72 4.80
C TRP A 483 -10.77 -15.66 4.11
N ASP A 484 -11.29 -16.59 3.32
CA ASP A 484 -10.47 -17.37 2.40
C ASP A 484 -9.87 -16.43 1.35
N GLY A 485 -8.59 -16.61 1.03
CA GLY A 485 -7.88 -15.84 0.02
C GLY A 485 -7.12 -16.72 -0.96
N VAL A 486 -6.49 -16.07 -1.95
CA VAL A 486 -5.60 -16.74 -2.90
C VAL A 486 -4.42 -17.43 -2.21
N PHE A 487 -3.92 -16.85 -1.11
CA PHE A 487 -2.71 -17.32 -0.43
C PHE A 487 -2.97 -18.17 0.83
N GLY A 488 -4.22 -18.42 1.20
CA GLY A 488 -4.51 -19.12 2.45
C GLY A 488 -5.98 -19.25 2.76
N LYS A 489 -6.28 -20.05 3.79
CA LYS A 489 -7.61 -20.19 4.36
C LYS A 489 -7.86 -19.13 5.42
N ALA A 490 -9.14 -18.85 5.65
CA ALA A 490 -9.56 -17.99 6.75
C ALA A 490 -9.00 -18.53 8.09
N GLU A 491 -8.49 -17.63 8.92
CA GLU A 491 -8.09 -17.92 10.29
C GLU A 491 -9.06 -17.21 11.23
N VAL A 492 -9.61 -17.97 12.19
CA VAL A 492 -10.46 -17.40 13.23
C VAL A 492 -9.56 -16.83 14.32
N THR A 493 -9.74 -15.56 14.63
CA THR A 493 -9.08 -14.89 15.76
C THR A 493 -10.10 -14.61 16.84
N GLU A 494 -9.71 -14.80 18.10
CA GLU A 494 -10.54 -14.54 19.28
C GLU A 494 -9.66 -13.89 20.34
N GLY A 495 -10.17 -12.86 21.00
CA GLY A 495 -9.44 -12.19 22.07
C GLY A 495 -10.12 -10.91 22.54
N LEU A 496 -9.42 -10.17 23.41
CA LEU A 496 -9.89 -8.86 23.85
C LEU A 496 -10.02 -7.91 22.67
N SER A 497 -11.09 -7.13 22.67
CA SER A 497 -11.30 -6.09 21.67
C SER A 497 -10.26 -4.97 21.71
N VAL A 498 -9.47 -4.83 22.78
CA VAL A 498 -8.31 -3.92 22.92
C VAL A 498 -7.14 -4.70 23.54
N ASN A 499 -5.92 -4.45 23.06
CA ASN A 499 -4.72 -5.18 23.48
C ASN A 499 -4.50 -5.15 25.01
N GLU A 500 -4.42 -6.34 25.62
CA GLU A 500 -4.33 -6.48 27.08
C GLU A 500 -3.03 -5.91 27.66
N ASP A 501 -1.91 -6.06 26.95
CA ASP A 501 -0.59 -5.62 27.42
C ASP A 501 -0.50 -4.09 27.46
N VAL A 502 -1.17 -3.41 26.53
CA VAL A 502 -1.35 -1.95 26.59
C VAL A 502 -2.09 -1.58 27.86
N LEU A 503 -3.25 -2.20 28.13
CA LEU A 503 -4.11 -1.84 29.25
C LEU A 503 -3.43 -2.07 30.60
N LYS A 504 -2.66 -3.15 30.74
CA LYS A 504 -1.88 -3.46 31.96
C LYS A 504 -0.83 -2.40 32.30
N LYS A 505 -0.44 -1.53 31.36
CA LYS A 505 0.44 -0.38 31.65
C LYS A 505 -0.28 0.72 32.44
N TYR A 506 -1.59 0.87 32.22
CA TYR A 506 -2.36 2.03 32.70
C TYR A 506 -3.29 1.67 33.86
N PHE A 507 -3.85 0.46 33.88
CA PHE A 507 -4.90 0.07 34.81
C PHE A 507 -4.43 -0.90 35.88
N LYS A 508 -5.07 -0.83 37.05
CA LYS A 508 -4.86 -1.80 38.14
C LYS A 508 -5.27 -3.21 37.74
N GLU A 509 -6.41 -3.30 37.06
CA GLU A 509 -7.08 -4.55 36.74
C GLU A 509 -7.85 -4.40 35.42
N VAL A 510 -7.65 -5.36 34.52
CA VAL A 510 -8.43 -5.51 33.29
C VAL A 510 -9.42 -6.65 33.54
N VAL A 511 -10.70 -6.32 33.60
CA VAL A 511 -11.78 -7.30 33.71
C VAL A 511 -12.35 -7.56 32.31
N THR A 512 -12.74 -8.79 32.03
CA THR A 512 -13.25 -9.19 30.72
C THR A 512 -14.38 -10.22 30.82
N ASP A 513 -14.96 -10.59 29.69
CA ASP A 513 -15.98 -11.63 29.58
C ASP A 513 -15.49 -13.00 30.04
N SER A 514 -16.40 -13.84 30.53
CA SER A 514 -16.17 -15.28 30.45
C SER A 514 -16.49 -15.78 29.03
N VAL A 515 -15.55 -16.49 28.43
CA VAL A 515 -15.64 -17.04 27.06
C VAL A 515 -16.04 -18.51 27.10
N THR A 516 -16.89 -18.95 26.17
CA THR A 516 -17.22 -20.35 25.94
C THR A 516 -17.13 -20.66 24.46
N ASP A 517 -16.31 -21.65 24.10
CA ASP A 517 -16.16 -22.13 22.73
C ASP A 517 -17.39 -22.94 22.32
N ASN A 518 -17.95 -22.60 21.16
CA ASN A 518 -19.06 -23.32 20.56
C ASN A 518 -18.54 -24.36 19.55
N ALA A 519 -19.33 -25.42 19.33
CA ALA A 519 -18.95 -26.52 18.44
C ALA A 519 -18.85 -26.13 16.95
N ASP A 520 -19.38 -24.98 16.57
CA ASP A 520 -19.36 -24.44 15.21
C ASP A 520 -18.19 -23.48 14.94
N GLY A 521 -17.23 -23.38 15.88
CA GLY A 521 -16.09 -22.47 15.78
C GLY A 521 -16.44 -21.01 16.08
N THR A 522 -17.58 -20.77 16.73
CA THR A 522 -17.96 -19.46 17.28
C THR A 522 -17.76 -19.42 18.79
N PHE A 523 -17.98 -18.24 19.38
CA PHE A 523 -17.77 -18.01 20.82
C PHE A 523 -19.03 -17.42 21.45
N THR A 524 -19.33 -17.84 22.66
CA THR A 524 -20.36 -17.24 23.51
C THR A 524 -19.71 -16.48 24.64
N TYR A 525 -20.15 -15.24 24.86
CA TYR A 525 -19.59 -14.35 25.86
C TYR A 525 -20.60 -14.03 26.96
N LYS A 526 -20.08 -13.85 28.17
CA LYS A 526 -20.86 -13.31 29.29
C LYS A 526 -20.06 -12.24 30.02
N ALA A 527 -20.64 -11.04 30.05
CA ALA A 527 -20.06 -9.89 30.71
C ALA A 527 -19.84 -10.13 32.22
N PRO A 528 -18.79 -9.54 32.80
CA PRO A 528 -18.49 -9.62 34.22
C PRO A 528 -19.44 -8.76 35.07
N ASP A 529 -19.33 -8.89 36.39
CA ASP A 529 -19.96 -7.94 37.32
C ASP A 529 -19.20 -6.60 37.29
N LEU A 530 -19.90 -5.51 36.98
CA LEU A 530 -19.34 -4.17 36.88
C LEU A 530 -19.33 -3.40 38.22
N ALA A 531 -19.58 -4.07 39.35
CA ALA A 531 -19.60 -3.45 40.68
C ALA A 531 -18.28 -2.76 41.08
N LYS A 532 -17.15 -3.03 40.43
CA LYS A 532 -15.86 -2.37 40.68
C LYS A 532 -15.27 -1.67 39.45
N VAL A 533 -15.95 -1.71 38.31
CA VAL A 533 -15.45 -1.15 37.05
C VAL A 533 -15.65 0.36 37.04
N ASP A 534 -14.60 1.08 36.66
CA ASP A 534 -14.57 2.55 36.58
C ASP A 534 -14.85 3.05 35.16
N MET A 535 -14.50 2.26 34.12
CA MET A 535 -14.75 2.59 32.72
C MET A 535 -14.78 1.35 31.83
N VAL A 536 -15.41 1.49 30.66
CA VAL A 536 -15.44 0.48 29.61
C VAL A 536 -14.70 1.00 28.39
N LEU A 537 -13.75 0.21 27.89
CA LEU A 537 -13.14 0.44 26.57
C LEU A 537 -13.59 -0.70 25.65
N VAL A 538 -14.15 -0.36 24.49
CA VAL A 538 -14.56 -1.33 23.48
C VAL A 538 -13.83 -1.03 22.18
N GLY A 539 -13.03 -1.96 21.71
CA GLY A 539 -12.38 -1.86 20.41
C GLY A 539 -13.28 -2.37 19.29
N LEU A 540 -13.34 -1.64 18.18
CA LEU A 540 -14.04 -2.03 16.96
C LEU A 540 -13.04 -1.98 15.81
N ASN A 541 -13.09 -2.94 14.88
CA ASN A 541 -12.46 -2.79 13.57
C ASN A 541 -13.52 -2.38 12.55
N SER A 542 -13.16 -1.66 11.48
CA SER A 542 -14.09 -1.45 10.35
C SER A 542 -14.66 -2.79 9.86
N PRO A 543 -15.92 -2.85 9.37
CA PRO A 543 -16.51 -4.09 8.88
C PRO A 543 -15.62 -4.83 7.88
N ASN A 544 -15.22 -6.04 8.23
CA ASN A 544 -14.23 -6.82 7.50
C ASN A 544 -14.89 -7.57 6.34
N ASN A 545 -14.78 -6.97 5.16
CA ASN A 545 -15.24 -7.54 3.89
C ASN A 545 -14.18 -8.43 3.21
N GLY A 546 -12.98 -8.55 3.80
CA GLY A 546 -11.82 -9.24 3.25
C GLY A 546 -10.68 -8.28 2.87
N ASN A 547 -9.78 -8.75 2.01
CA ASN A 547 -8.62 -7.99 1.53
C ASN A 547 -8.46 -8.12 0.01
N ALA A 548 -7.40 -7.55 -0.56
CA ALA A 548 -7.16 -7.56 -2.01
C ALA A 548 -7.24 -8.96 -2.65
N PHE A 549 -6.94 -10.02 -1.91
CA PHE A 549 -6.88 -11.39 -2.43
C PHE A 549 -8.04 -12.30 -1.98
N THR A 550 -9.11 -11.77 -1.36
CA THR A 550 -10.23 -12.58 -0.83
C THR A 550 -11.41 -12.76 -1.79
N LYS A 551 -11.33 -12.21 -3.02
CA LYS A 551 -12.43 -12.26 -4.01
C LYS A 551 -13.76 -11.72 -3.44
N ALA A 552 -13.67 -10.74 -2.55
CA ALA A 552 -14.82 -10.18 -1.86
C ALA A 552 -15.90 -9.70 -2.86
N GLY A 553 -17.16 -9.83 -2.47
CA GLY A 553 -18.32 -9.47 -3.29
C GLY A 553 -18.73 -10.51 -4.34
N TRP A 554 -17.98 -11.62 -4.50
CA TRP A 554 -18.29 -12.69 -5.45
C TRP A 554 -18.45 -14.06 -4.79
N ASN A 555 -19.56 -14.74 -5.06
CA ASN A 555 -19.75 -16.15 -4.71
C ASN A 555 -19.42 -17.02 -5.93
N GLN A 556 -18.21 -17.58 -5.94
CA GLN A 556 -17.71 -18.35 -7.07
C GLN A 556 -18.53 -19.63 -7.35
N LYS A 557 -19.14 -20.22 -6.32
CA LYS A 557 -19.79 -21.54 -6.44
C LYS A 557 -21.01 -21.51 -7.37
N ASP A 558 -21.79 -20.44 -7.28
CA ASP A 558 -23.01 -20.24 -8.07
C ASP A 558 -22.90 -19.04 -9.03
N ASN A 559 -21.74 -18.40 -9.07
CA ASN A 559 -21.43 -17.22 -9.86
C ASN A 559 -22.41 -16.05 -9.60
N THR A 560 -22.69 -15.80 -8.32
CA THR A 560 -23.55 -14.68 -7.86
C THR A 560 -22.74 -13.60 -7.15
N TRP A 561 -23.33 -12.42 -6.99
CA TRP A 561 -22.67 -11.24 -6.41
C TRP A 561 -23.39 -10.79 -5.14
N TYR A 562 -22.63 -10.28 -4.17
CA TYR A 562 -23.16 -9.73 -2.92
C TYR A 562 -22.52 -8.37 -2.62
N PRO A 563 -23.22 -7.46 -1.92
CA PRO A 563 -22.67 -6.14 -1.61
C PRO A 563 -21.56 -6.24 -0.56
N LEU A 564 -20.50 -5.45 -0.75
CA LEU A 564 -19.62 -5.06 0.35
C LEU A 564 -20.34 -4.01 1.21
N THR A 565 -20.08 -3.97 2.50
CA THR A 565 -20.82 -3.12 3.44
C THR A 565 -19.93 -2.39 4.43
N LEU A 566 -20.38 -1.20 4.85
CA LEU A 566 -19.73 -0.37 5.87
C LEU A 566 -20.46 -0.41 7.22
N GLN A 567 -21.47 -1.27 7.36
CA GLN A 567 -22.16 -1.57 8.63
C GLN A 567 -21.84 -3.00 9.09
N TYR A 568 -21.96 -3.23 10.40
CA TYR A 568 -21.73 -4.53 11.04
C TYR A 568 -22.94 -5.46 10.87
N LYS A 569 -24.17 -4.95 11.04
CA LYS A 569 -25.37 -5.76 10.84
C LYS A 569 -25.56 -6.05 9.35
N PRO A 570 -26.17 -7.20 8.99
CA PRO A 570 -26.43 -7.55 7.59
C PRO A 570 -27.19 -6.45 6.86
N TYR A 571 -26.72 -6.10 5.67
CA TYR A 571 -27.33 -5.14 4.77
C TYR A 571 -27.88 -5.85 3.54
N THR A 572 -29.16 -5.66 3.23
CA THR A 572 -29.77 -6.16 2.00
C THR A 572 -29.82 -5.04 0.96
N ALA A 573 -29.23 -5.28 -0.21
CA ALA A 573 -29.14 -4.28 -1.28
C ALA A 573 -30.42 -4.24 -2.14
N ASP A 574 -31.52 -3.77 -1.56
CA ASP A 574 -32.83 -3.63 -2.24
C ASP A 574 -33.32 -2.18 -2.37
N GLY A 575 -32.49 -1.22 -1.94
CA GLY A 575 -32.75 0.21 -2.00
C GLY A 575 -32.83 0.77 -3.43
N ALA A 576 -33.33 2.01 -3.55
CA ALA A 576 -33.55 2.65 -4.84
C ALA A 576 -32.25 2.99 -5.60
N ASN A 577 -31.15 3.20 -4.86
CA ASN A 577 -29.84 3.54 -5.43
C ASN A 577 -29.04 2.30 -5.86
N VAL A 578 -29.47 1.09 -5.49
CA VAL A 578 -28.78 -0.14 -5.88
C VAL A 578 -29.00 -0.41 -7.38
N ARG A 579 -27.89 -0.45 -8.14
CA ARG A 579 -27.94 -0.75 -9.57
C ARG A 579 -28.42 -2.18 -9.82
N LYS A 580 -29.49 -2.34 -10.60
CA LYS A 580 -30.01 -3.64 -11.08
C LYS A 580 -29.19 -4.24 -12.21
N THR A 581 -28.38 -3.41 -12.86
CA THR A 581 -27.45 -3.78 -13.92
C THR A 581 -26.12 -3.13 -13.62
N SER A 582 -25.07 -3.93 -13.52
CA SER A 582 -23.70 -3.44 -13.36
C SER A 582 -23.26 -2.66 -14.61
N ILE A 583 -22.34 -1.72 -14.40
CA ILE A 583 -21.58 -1.05 -15.46
C ILE A 583 -20.52 -2.02 -15.99
N GLY A 584 -19.81 -2.67 -15.07
CA GLY A 584 -18.80 -3.69 -15.37
C GLY A 584 -19.40 -5.02 -15.77
N GLY A 585 -18.66 -5.81 -16.53
CA GLY A 585 -19.08 -7.15 -16.94
C GLY A 585 -18.42 -7.63 -18.22
N ASP A 586 -18.08 -8.92 -18.26
CA ASP A 586 -17.54 -9.55 -19.45
C ASP A 586 -18.56 -9.54 -20.60
N THR A 587 -18.08 -9.33 -21.83
CA THR A 587 -18.89 -9.55 -23.03
C THR A 587 -18.96 -11.05 -23.29
N LYS A 588 -20.17 -11.63 -23.27
CA LYS A 588 -20.42 -13.04 -23.53
C LYS A 588 -20.35 -13.35 -25.03
N GLU A 589 -20.31 -14.64 -25.38
CA GLU A 589 -20.24 -15.10 -26.77
C GLU A 589 -21.43 -14.62 -27.64
N ASP A 590 -22.60 -14.43 -27.03
CA ASP A 590 -23.80 -13.92 -27.69
C ASP A 590 -23.83 -12.39 -27.83
N GLY A 591 -22.78 -11.70 -27.38
CA GLY A 591 -22.65 -10.24 -27.39
C GLY A 591 -23.34 -9.53 -26.23
N SER A 592 -24.06 -10.25 -25.37
CA SER A 592 -24.63 -9.66 -24.16
C SER A 592 -23.56 -9.39 -23.08
N LYS A 593 -23.82 -8.42 -22.20
CA LYS A 593 -22.96 -8.13 -21.06
C LYS A 593 -23.32 -8.99 -19.87
N GLU A 594 -22.31 -9.51 -19.16
CA GLU A 594 -22.48 -10.07 -17.82
C GLU A 594 -23.05 -8.99 -16.89
N ASN A 595 -24.08 -9.36 -16.12
CA ASN A 595 -24.59 -8.50 -15.07
C ASN A 595 -24.00 -8.96 -13.73
N ARG A 596 -23.15 -8.12 -13.15
CA ARG A 596 -22.50 -8.29 -11.86
C ARG A 596 -23.22 -7.57 -10.71
N SER A 597 -24.44 -7.10 -10.95
CA SER A 597 -25.29 -6.51 -9.91
C SER A 597 -25.54 -7.49 -8.77
N TYR A 598 -25.55 -6.96 -7.55
CA TYR A 598 -25.93 -7.66 -6.32
C TYR A 598 -27.32 -7.25 -5.81
N PHE A 599 -28.18 -6.68 -6.67
CA PHE A 599 -29.52 -6.24 -6.27
C PHE A 599 -30.31 -7.39 -5.62
N GLY A 600 -30.83 -7.14 -4.41
CA GLY A 600 -31.57 -8.09 -3.57
C GLY A 600 -30.69 -9.06 -2.77
N ALA A 601 -29.36 -9.06 -2.97
CA ALA A 601 -28.45 -9.86 -2.16
C ALA A 601 -28.16 -9.19 -0.80
N THR A 602 -27.67 -9.96 0.15
CA THR A 602 -27.30 -9.49 1.49
C THR A 602 -25.79 -9.58 1.69
N SER A 603 -25.22 -8.55 2.32
CA SER A 603 -23.81 -8.44 2.64
C SER A 603 -23.33 -9.52 3.60
N LYS A 604 -22.01 -9.66 3.68
CA LYS A 604 -21.32 -10.58 4.59
C LYS A 604 -20.05 -9.91 5.08
N ILE A 605 -19.80 -10.01 6.38
CA ILE A 605 -18.55 -9.60 7.03
C ILE A 605 -18.10 -10.69 7.99
N SER A 606 -16.82 -10.70 8.33
CA SER A 606 -16.24 -11.74 9.20
C SER A 606 -16.18 -11.34 10.69
N ASN A 607 -16.31 -10.05 11.02
CA ASN A 607 -16.16 -9.48 12.36
C ASN A 607 -17.45 -8.84 12.93
N ALA A 608 -18.64 -9.38 12.62
CA ALA A 608 -19.89 -8.88 13.21
C ALA A 608 -19.89 -8.89 14.76
N ALA A 609 -19.06 -9.77 15.36
CA ALA A 609 -18.86 -9.87 16.79
C ALA A 609 -18.29 -8.59 17.43
N ASP A 610 -17.64 -7.70 16.66
CA ASP A 610 -17.16 -6.41 17.18
C ASP A 610 -18.33 -5.53 17.66
N LEU A 611 -19.43 -5.49 16.90
CA LEU A 611 -20.64 -4.79 17.35
C LEU A 611 -21.34 -5.55 18.48
N GLU A 612 -21.36 -6.88 18.45
CA GLU A 612 -21.95 -7.68 19.54
C GLU A 612 -21.20 -7.50 20.87
N ALA A 613 -19.88 -7.31 20.82
CA ALA A 613 -19.03 -6.95 21.95
C ALA A 613 -19.39 -5.58 22.52
N PHE A 614 -19.60 -4.59 21.64
CA PHE A 614 -20.08 -3.27 22.03
C PHE A 614 -21.48 -3.31 22.67
N GLU A 615 -22.45 -3.94 22.01
CA GLU A 615 -23.83 -4.05 22.50
C GLU A 615 -23.86 -4.75 23.87
N ARG A 616 -23.12 -5.85 24.03
CA ARG A 616 -22.98 -6.56 25.31
C ARG A 616 -22.41 -5.68 26.41
N ALA A 617 -21.42 -4.85 26.11
CA ALA A 617 -20.82 -3.97 27.09
C ALA A 617 -21.78 -2.86 27.54
N VAL A 618 -22.50 -2.24 26.59
CA VAL A 618 -23.55 -1.26 26.87
C VAL A 618 -24.67 -1.87 27.73
N GLU A 619 -25.10 -3.09 27.41
CA GLU A 619 -26.10 -3.82 28.21
C GLU A 619 -25.61 -4.11 29.63
N ALA A 620 -24.35 -4.50 29.80
CA ALA A 620 -23.76 -4.75 31.11
C ALA A 620 -23.69 -3.47 31.96
N VAL A 621 -23.30 -2.33 31.37
CA VAL A 621 -23.32 -1.02 32.05
C VAL A 621 -24.73 -0.68 32.49
N LYS A 622 -25.71 -0.79 31.61
CA LYS A 622 -27.12 -0.54 31.93
C LYS A 622 -27.64 -1.46 33.06
N ALA A 623 -27.29 -2.74 33.02
CA ALA A 623 -27.69 -3.72 34.04
C ALA A 623 -27.05 -3.45 35.41
N SER A 624 -25.87 -2.84 35.44
CA SER A 624 -25.18 -2.47 36.68
C SER A 624 -25.89 -1.33 37.44
N GLY A 625 -26.70 -0.52 36.75
CA GLY A 625 -27.36 0.67 37.29
C GLY A 625 -26.40 1.81 37.66
N LYS A 626 -25.14 1.73 37.24
CA LYS A 626 -24.11 2.74 37.45
C LYS A 626 -23.92 3.60 36.20
N ASP A 627 -23.36 4.78 36.43
CA ASP A 627 -22.89 5.69 35.38
C ASP A 627 -21.42 5.36 35.09
N ILE A 628 -21.19 4.34 34.26
CA ILE A 628 -19.85 3.91 33.82
C ILE A 628 -19.68 4.37 32.37
N PRO A 629 -18.66 5.18 32.05
CA PRO A 629 -18.46 5.66 30.68
C PRO A 629 -18.08 4.53 29.73
N VAL A 630 -18.63 4.57 28.51
CA VAL A 630 -18.33 3.66 27.41
C VAL A 630 -17.56 4.41 26.32
N LEU A 631 -16.29 4.09 26.14
CA LEU A 631 -15.43 4.66 25.11
C LEU A 631 -15.21 3.65 23.98
N THR A 632 -15.49 4.07 22.75
CA THR A 632 -15.28 3.27 21.54
C THR A 632 -13.92 3.62 20.92
N LEU A 633 -13.07 2.62 20.75
CA LEU A 633 -11.76 2.72 20.10
C LEU A 633 -11.87 2.04 18.72
N LEU A 634 -12.07 2.82 17.67
CA LEU A 634 -12.27 2.31 16.31
C LEU A 634 -10.95 2.25 15.53
N ARG A 635 -10.58 1.07 15.05
CA ARG A 635 -9.51 0.86 14.06
C ARG A 635 -10.14 0.82 12.68
N ALA A 636 -9.93 1.88 11.90
CA ALA A 636 -10.57 2.04 10.60
C ALA A 636 -9.58 1.82 9.46
N ASN A 637 -9.88 0.84 8.60
CA ASN A 637 -9.25 0.70 7.28
C ASN A 637 -10.14 1.32 6.17
N ASN A 638 -11.43 1.39 6.45
CA ASN A 638 -12.49 1.97 5.64
C ASN A 638 -13.38 2.83 6.55
N PRO A 639 -14.16 3.78 5.99
CA PRO A 639 -15.20 4.44 6.76
C PRO A 639 -16.23 3.42 7.26
N VAL A 640 -16.94 3.75 8.35
CA VAL A 640 -17.99 2.90 8.92
C VAL A 640 -19.31 3.66 8.98
N ILE A 641 -20.42 2.94 9.10
CA ILE A 641 -21.75 3.51 9.39
C ILE A 641 -21.86 3.66 10.92
N PRO A 642 -21.73 4.88 11.48
CA PRO A 642 -21.63 5.04 12.93
C PRO A 642 -22.95 4.83 13.67
N ALA A 643 -24.07 4.85 12.94
CA ALA A 643 -25.42 4.77 13.48
C ALA A 643 -25.67 3.53 14.35
N GLU A 644 -24.88 2.47 14.21
CA GLU A 644 -25.02 1.23 14.97
C GLU A 644 -24.48 1.32 16.41
N PHE A 645 -23.59 2.27 16.70
CA PHE A 645 -22.92 2.38 18.01
C PHE A 645 -22.87 3.80 18.59
N GLU A 646 -22.85 4.85 17.76
CA GLU A 646 -22.54 6.21 18.19
C GLU A 646 -23.40 6.71 19.36
N ALA A 647 -24.72 6.47 19.29
CA ALA A 647 -25.65 6.99 20.28
C ALA A 647 -25.41 6.41 21.69
N ALA A 648 -24.80 5.23 21.78
CA ALA A 648 -24.48 4.56 23.03
C ALA A 648 -23.01 4.75 23.47
N SER A 649 -22.18 5.38 22.65
CA SER A 649 -20.80 5.75 23.00
C SER A 649 -20.77 7.12 23.70
N ASP A 650 -20.07 7.23 24.82
CA ASP A 650 -19.81 8.51 25.47
C ASP A 650 -18.63 9.25 24.83
N ALA A 651 -17.68 8.50 24.28
CA ALA A 651 -16.60 9.01 23.45
C ALA A 651 -16.26 8.02 22.33
N ILE A 652 -15.78 8.54 21.20
CA ILE A 652 -15.33 7.76 20.05
C ILE A 652 -13.99 8.31 19.59
N VAL A 653 -12.96 7.47 19.62
CA VAL A 653 -11.64 7.76 19.04
C VAL A 653 -11.37 6.79 17.89
N VAL A 654 -10.73 7.29 16.83
CA VAL A 654 -10.51 6.55 15.58
C VAL A 654 -9.04 6.61 15.20
N GLY A 655 -8.48 5.45 14.88
CA GLY A 655 -7.11 5.30 14.39
C GLY A 655 -7.11 4.66 13.02
N PHE A 656 -6.23 5.16 12.15
CA PHE A 656 -6.03 4.63 10.80
C PHE A 656 -4.61 4.05 10.75
N GLY A 657 -4.51 2.73 10.88
CA GLY A 657 -3.23 2.02 10.91
C GLY A 657 -2.29 2.42 12.05
N THR A 658 -2.83 2.65 13.25
CA THR A 658 -2.06 2.98 14.46
C THR A 658 -1.98 1.79 15.43
N ALA A 659 -1.02 1.82 16.36
CA ALA A 659 -1.03 0.91 17.51
C ALA A 659 -2.24 1.16 18.44
N ASP A 660 -2.68 0.12 19.16
CA ASP A 660 -3.72 0.26 20.20
C ASP A 660 -3.32 1.25 21.29
N GLU A 661 -2.03 1.33 21.62
CA GLU A 661 -1.52 2.26 22.63
C GLU A 661 -1.78 3.74 22.27
N ALA A 662 -1.76 4.11 20.99
CA ALA A 662 -2.11 5.47 20.57
C ALA A 662 -3.58 5.79 20.88
N LEU A 663 -4.48 4.86 20.55
CA LEU A 663 -5.92 5.00 20.82
C LEU A 663 -6.20 5.09 22.32
N VAL A 664 -5.56 4.23 23.12
CA VAL A 664 -5.73 4.23 24.59
C VAL A 664 -5.23 5.54 25.19
N ARG A 665 -4.06 6.06 24.80
CA ARG A 665 -3.54 7.32 25.35
C ARG A 665 -4.47 8.50 25.06
N ILE A 666 -5.07 8.57 23.88
CA ILE A 666 -6.04 9.62 23.52
C ILE A 666 -7.35 9.42 24.28
N ALA A 667 -7.87 8.19 24.36
CA ALA A 667 -9.08 7.87 25.11
C ALA A 667 -8.98 8.19 26.62
N LEU A 668 -7.77 8.10 27.19
CA LEU A 668 -7.49 8.46 28.57
C LEU A 668 -7.16 9.95 28.78
N GLY A 669 -7.06 10.74 27.70
CA GLY A 669 -6.69 12.15 27.77
C GLY A 669 -5.23 12.37 28.17
N LEU A 670 -4.35 11.38 27.97
CA LEU A 670 -2.91 11.47 28.23
C LEU A 670 -2.14 12.16 27.11
N HIS A 671 -2.82 12.48 26.01
CA HIS A 671 -2.34 13.26 24.88
C HIS A 671 -3.53 13.96 24.22
N GLU A 672 -3.30 15.12 23.60
CA GLU A 672 -4.34 15.84 22.86
C GLU A 672 -4.64 15.15 21.51
N SER A 673 -5.90 15.19 21.07
CA SER A 673 -6.29 14.73 19.75
C SER A 673 -6.13 15.85 18.74
N ASN A 674 -5.31 15.60 17.72
CA ASN A 674 -5.05 16.54 16.62
C ASN A 674 -5.50 15.97 15.26
N GLY A 675 -5.89 14.69 15.21
CA GLY A 675 -6.27 14.02 13.98
C GLY A 675 -7.61 14.49 13.43
N ARG A 676 -7.73 14.44 12.11
CA ARG A 676 -8.94 14.78 11.35
C ARG A 676 -9.28 13.65 10.39
N LEU A 677 -10.57 13.46 10.10
CA LEU A 677 -11.03 12.42 9.19
C LEU A 677 -10.44 12.59 7.78
N PRO A 678 -9.67 11.61 7.26
CA PRO A 678 -9.18 11.64 5.89
C PRO A 678 -10.24 11.18 4.87
N MET A 679 -11.40 10.70 5.34
CA MET A 679 -12.56 10.27 4.56
C MET A 679 -13.87 10.54 5.32
N GLN A 680 -14.95 10.81 4.59
CA GLN A 680 -16.31 10.90 5.12
C GLN A 680 -16.77 9.59 5.75
N PHE A 681 -17.40 9.67 6.93
CA PHE A 681 -18.13 8.54 7.50
C PHE A 681 -19.60 8.63 7.08
N PRO A 682 -20.11 7.68 6.29
CA PRO A 682 -21.44 7.79 5.69
C PRO A 682 -22.56 7.61 6.71
N LYS A 683 -23.68 8.26 6.43
CA LYS A 683 -24.89 8.15 7.24
C LYS A 683 -25.49 6.74 7.26
N ASP A 684 -25.55 6.08 6.11
CA ASP A 684 -26.20 4.78 5.90
C ASP A 684 -25.69 4.13 4.59
N MET A 685 -26.04 2.87 4.35
CA MET A 685 -25.66 2.19 3.09
C MET A 685 -26.36 2.78 1.86
N ASP A 686 -27.51 3.45 1.99
CA ASP A 686 -28.23 3.99 0.83
C ASP A 686 -27.43 5.13 0.17
N THR A 687 -26.81 6.01 0.98
CA THR A 687 -25.88 7.01 0.42
C THR A 687 -24.60 6.38 -0.16
N VAL A 688 -24.16 5.23 0.33
CA VAL A 688 -23.01 4.49 -0.21
C VAL A 688 -23.35 3.85 -1.56
N GLU A 689 -24.58 3.38 -1.75
CA GLU A 689 -25.02 2.89 -3.06
C GLU A 689 -25.26 4.02 -4.07
N ALA A 690 -25.58 5.22 -3.58
CA ALA A 690 -25.74 6.41 -4.42
C ALA A 690 -24.39 7.01 -4.87
N ASN A 691 -23.31 6.72 -4.14
CA ASN A 691 -21.95 7.15 -4.48
C ASN A 691 -21.61 6.73 -5.92
N LYS A 692 -21.04 7.66 -6.66
CA LYS A 692 -20.37 7.36 -7.92
C LYS A 692 -18.94 6.93 -7.59
N GLU A 693 -18.56 5.74 -8.02
CA GLU A 693 -17.29 5.11 -7.64
C GLU A 693 -16.06 5.98 -7.87
N ASP A 694 -16.09 6.86 -8.87
CA ASP A 694 -15.00 7.76 -9.25
C ASP A 694 -15.07 9.16 -8.62
N VAL A 695 -16.09 9.47 -7.83
CA VAL A 695 -16.30 10.79 -7.23
C VAL A 695 -16.01 10.74 -5.73
N PRO A 696 -14.92 11.39 -5.27
CA PRO A 696 -14.63 11.48 -3.83
C PRO A 696 -15.65 12.36 -3.11
N LYS A 697 -15.79 12.19 -1.79
CA LYS A 697 -16.68 13.01 -0.96
C LYS A 697 -18.15 13.04 -1.42
N ASP A 698 -18.59 11.93 -2.03
CA ASP A 698 -19.92 11.80 -2.64
C ASP A 698 -20.86 10.92 -1.79
N VAL A 699 -20.70 10.99 -0.46
CA VAL A 699 -21.68 10.42 0.49
C VAL A 699 -22.27 11.53 1.36
N THR A 700 -23.45 11.29 1.91
CA THR A 700 -24.01 12.12 2.98
C THR A 700 -23.34 11.71 4.29
N PRO A 701 -22.57 12.60 4.96
CA PRO A 701 -21.90 12.24 6.19
C PRO A 701 -22.89 12.00 7.34
N TYR A 702 -22.51 11.14 8.28
CA TYR A 702 -23.29 10.91 9.49
C TYR A 702 -23.29 12.15 10.39
N LYS A 703 -24.45 12.44 10.99
CA LYS A 703 -24.60 13.48 12.01
C LYS A 703 -24.92 12.83 13.36
N ASP A 704 -24.05 13.06 14.32
CA ASP A 704 -24.11 12.42 15.64
C ASP A 704 -25.16 13.05 16.57
N SER A 705 -25.33 12.44 17.74
CA SER A 705 -26.27 12.90 18.77
C SER A 705 -25.91 14.25 19.41
N ALA A 706 -24.64 14.68 19.31
CA ALA A 706 -24.16 15.98 19.77
C ALA A 706 -24.27 17.09 18.71
N GLY A 707 -24.64 16.73 17.48
CA GLY A 707 -24.80 17.64 16.34
C GLY A 707 -23.55 17.80 15.49
N ASN A 708 -22.49 17.04 15.75
CA ASN A 708 -21.29 16.98 14.91
C ASN A 708 -21.58 16.23 13.61
N THR A 709 -20.86 16.58 12.54
CA THR A 709 -20.96 15.90 11.24
C THR A 709 -19.62 15.29 10.90
N TYR A 710 -19.59 13.98 10.68
CA TYR A 710 -18.37 13.21 10.44
C TYR A 710 -17.94 13.31 8.96
N ASP A 711 -17.71 14.56 8.53
CA ASP A 711 -17.27 14.93 7.20
C ASP A 711 -15.73 14.86 7.08
N TYR A 712 -15.21 14.91 5.84
CA TYR A 712 -13.79 15.06 5.59
C TYR A 712 -13.21 16.27 6.37
N GLY A 713 -12.09 16.06 7.06
CA GLY A 713 -11.43 17.07 7.87
C GLY A 713 -12.03 17.26 9.28
N PHE A 714 -13.08 16.54 9.65
CA PHE A 714 -13.66 16.64 10.98
C PHE A 714 -12.83 15.91 12.05
N GLY A 715 -12.71 16.53 13.23
CA GLY A 715 -12.11 15.97 14.44
C GLY A 715 -12.36 16.92 15.61
N LEU A 716 -12.28 16.42 16.84
CA LEU A 716 -12.47 17.19 18.07
C LEU A 716 -11.18 17.23 18.89
N HIS A 717 -10.92 18.36 19.55
CA HIS A 717 -10.02 18.38 20.71
C HIS A 717 -10.69 17.70 21.91
N ALA A 718 -9.89 17.38 22.94
CA ALA A 718 -10.38 16.81 24.20
C ALA A 718 -11.40 17.72 24.91
N ASP A 719 -11.41 19.03 24.66
CA ASP A 719 -12.43 19.94 25.21
C ASP A 719 -13.78 19.90 24.46
N GLY A 720 -13.89 19.05 23.42
CA GLY A 720 -15.09 18.84 22.62
C GLY A 720 -15.29 19.88 21.51
N LYS A 721 -14.35 20.81 21.30
CA LYS A 721 -14.43 21.75 20.17
C LYS A 721 -13.90 21.12 18.88
N PRO A 722 -14.53 21.40 17.73
CA PRO A 722 -13.97 21.04 16.44
C PRO A 722 -12.59 21.64 16.23
N ILE A 723 -11.69 20.84 15.67
CA ILE A 723 -10.38 21.28 15.20
C ILE A 723 -10.60 22.11 13.92
N THR A 724 -10.01 23.30 13.81
CA THR A 724 -10.30 24.25 12.70
C THR A 724 -9.07 24.91 12.08
N ASP A 725 -7.88 24.65 12.62
CA ASP A 725 -6.64 25.39 12.35
C ASP A 725 -5.71 24.76 11.29
#